data_AF-A0A7C3VA45-F1
#
_entry.id   AF-A0A7C3VA45-F1
#
_cell.length_a   1.000
_cell.length_b   1.000
_cell.length_c   1.000
_cell.angle_alpha   90.00
_cell.angle_beta   90.00
_cell.angle_gamma   90.00
#
_symmetry.space_group_name_H-M   'P 1'
#
loop_
_entity.id
_entity.type
_entity.pdbx_description
1 polymer ?
#
loop_
_entity_poly.entity_id
_entity_poly.type
_entity_poly.pdbx_seq_one_letter_code
_entity_poly.pdbx_strand_id
1 'polypeptide(L)'
;MEKSNLFVNGTKGDKAIVLGNEAIARGALEAGIGYASMYPGTPASEIIAVLDKNKGAIKNLYTEFSLNEHISLHGAIGASWSGIRSLCAMKNVGLNVASEPAQFLSYTGVKAGLVLAIGSDPGAPSSSNEQDDRWFSLHNYMPIMEPSNIQEAKDFTKDAFDISEKFSFGVILMAPSRLCHNAGTLYFGDSRDRSDIKGDFRRDPENYLNLFGMAVRNHAKYLERNELLKKYLIESKFNKIINGSSSKIGFISSGVVYAHLMESLDILGIYDHKILKLGFTFPLPNELIGRFFEGLEKVVIVEEAEGFLEFQIKKIAYELGFKGAIYGKEFFKQTGELTIDDVLSGISDFLDKPLPHYFDFAVKKDKELRDKLPQRSGTFCIGCPHRATFYSILKAVGFSNTEKKERETVIAGDIGCYTLGLLPPYNAMDFLTCMNAGLGIGQAISIFDKQKKVIALVGDSTFYHSGIPVLLNAIQNGADILYIILDNSWTAMTGHQKTPSTQKDIDGKPSANVLNLKDLIKSLGVSYVKSLDPNSVKRFASQIKSALKEPGVKVIIAKRECILQEARRNKILNKKVSGLTETGESLYEIQKSRCVKCNECFVELACPAIILKKDEETGNDYYYIDPASCVQCGVCYEICPNSAIRKVEFDLKNEFKLKKSAYEKV
;
A
#
# COMPACT_ATOMS: atom_id res chain seq x y z
N MET A 1 -0.07 33.66 -15.87
CA MET A 1 0.83 32.55 -16.25
C MET A 1 0.49 31.37 -15.36
N GLU A 2 -0.20 30.36 -15.89
CA GLU A 2 -0.28 29.07 -15.21
C GLU A 2 1.15 28.55 -15.02
N LYS A 3 1.48 28.09 -13.81
CA LYS A 3 2.78 27.44 -13.58
C LYS A 3 2.86 26.26 -14.53
N SER A 4 3.77 26.31 -15.50
CA SER A 4 4.07 25.21 -16.40
C SER A 4 4.22 23.93 -15.58
N ASN A 5 3.32 22.97 -15.81
CA ASN A 5 3.36 21.68 -15.15
C ASN A 5 4.41 20.82 -15.84
N LEU A 6 5.64 20.83 -15.31
CA LEU A 6 6.77 20.13 -15.90
C LEU A 6 6.48 18.65 -16.13
N PHE A 7 5.73 17.99 -15.23
CA PHE A 7 5.36 16.57 -15.38
C PHE A 7 4.57 16.31 -16.67
N VAL A 8 3.69 17.25 -17.07
CA VAL A 8 2.85 17.11 -18.28
C VAL A 8 3.56 17.66 -19.51
N ASN A 9 4.10 18.88 -19.41
CA ASN A 9 4.60 19.64 -20.55
C ASN A 9 6.10 19.49 -20.80
N GLY A 10 6.82 18.80 -19.92
CA GLY A 10 8.26 18.58 -20.08
C GLY A 10 8.56 17.75 -21.33
N THR A 11 9.65 18.09 -22.00
CA THR A 11 10.09 17.56 -23.30
C THR A 11 11.48 16.94 -23.20
N LYS A 12 11.97 16.35 -24.29
CA LYS A 12 13.29 15.72 -24.29
C LYS A 12 14.39 16.69 -23.84
N GLY A 13 15.14 16.27 -22.82
CA GLY A 13 16.24 17.05 -22.24
C GLY A 13 15.88 17.82 -20.97
N ASP A 14 14.58 18.01 -20.69
CA ASP A 14 14.14 18.50 -19.39
C ASP A 14 14.49 17.48 -18.29
N LYS A 15 14.68 17.98 -17.07
CA LYS A 15 15.01 17.16 -15.90
C LYS A 15 14.21 17.57 -14.67
N ALA A 16 13.86 16.59 -13.85
CA ALA A 16 13.22 16.81 -12.56
C ALA A 16 13.75 15.82 -11.51
N ILE A 17 13.55 16.16 -10.24
CA ILE A 17 13.68 15.20 -9.14
C ILE A 17 12.28 14.64 -8.88
N VAL A 18 12.14 13.32 -8.99
CA VAL A 18 10.85 12.63 -8.89
C VAL A 18 10.97 11.37 -8.06
N LEU A 19 9.85 10.89 -7.54
CA LEU A 19 9.74 9.55 -6.96
C LEU A 19 9.72 8.47 -8.05
N GLY A 20 10.03 7.22 -7.71
CA GLY A 20 9.92 6.10 -8.65
C GLY A 20 8.49 5.91 -9.18
N ASN A 21 7.48 6.09 -8.32
CA ASN A 21 6.08 6.07 -8.75
C ASN A 21 5.76 7.14 -9.81
N GLU A 22 6.30 8.35 -9.64
CA GLU A 22 6.17 9.44 -10.61
C GLU A 22 6.92 9.14 -11.90
N ALA A 23 8.06 8.45 -11.83
CA ALA A 23 8.81 8.01 -13.00
C ALA A 23 8.04 6.96 -13.82
N ILE A 24 7.40 5.98 -13.17
CA ILE A 24 6.52 5.01 -13.85
C ILE A 24 5.34 5.74 -14.50
N ALA A 25 4.67 6.64 -13.77
CA ALA A 25 3.58 7.46 -14.31
C ALA A 25 4.04 8.31 -15.52
N ARG A 26 5.25 8.89 -15.46
CA ARG A 26 5.85 9.63 -16.57
C ARG A 26 6.17 8.72 -17.75
N GLY A 27 6.65 7.50 -17.53
CA GLY A 27 6.89 6.52 -18.57
C GLY A 27 5.61 6.13 -19.31
N ALA A 28 4.52 5.94 -18.56
CA ALA A 28 3.19 5.71 -19.12
C ALA A 28 2.68 6.91 -19.93
N LEU A 29 2.87 8.13 -19.43
CA LEU A 29 2.56 9.36 -20.16
C LEU A 29 3.33 9.44 -21.49
N GLU A 30 4.65 9.20 -21.45
CA GLU A 30 5.51 9.21 -22.64
C GLU A 30 5.16 8.09 -23.63
N ALA A 31 4.57 7.00 -23.14
CA ALA A 31 4.05 5.90 -23.95
C ALA A 31 2.68 6.19 -24.59
N GLY A 32 2.03 7.32 -24.28
CA GLY A 32 0.70 7.64 -24.80
C GLY A 32 -0.44 6.87 -24.12
N ILE A 33 -0.33 6.59 -22.82
CA ILE A 33 -1.39 5.93 -22.03
C ILE A 33 -2.73 6.65 -22.16
N GLY A 34 -3.81 5.91 -22.43
CA GLY A 34 -5.17 6.44 -22.48
C GLY A 34 -6.07 5.99 -21.32
N TYR A 35 -5.71 4.91 -20.63
CA TYR A 35 -6.47 4.37 -19.50
C TYR A 35 -5.54 3.96 -18.35
N ALA A 36 -5.84 4.35 -17.12
CA ALA A 36 -5.07 3.91 -15.96
C ALA A 36 -6.00 3.59 -14.77
N SER A 37 -5.85 2.43 -14.14
CA SER A 37 -6.71 2.05 -13.01
C SER A 37 -5.95 1.35 -11.88
N MET A 38 -6.49 1.42 -10.67
CA MET A 38 -6.02 0.63 -9.53
C MET A 38 -7.08 0.50 -8.43
N TYR A 39 -6.96 -0.52 -7.57
CA TYR A 39 -7.43 -0.41 -6.18
C TYR A 39 -6.31 0.17 -5.31
N PRO A 40 -6.55 1.19 -4.47
CA PRO A 40 -5.49 1.87 -3.72
C PRO A 40 -4.65 0.96 -2.80
N GLY A 41 -3.35 0.83 -3.07
CA GLY A 41 -2.41 0.04 -2.29
C GLY A 41 -0.96 0.51 -2.40
N THR A 42 -0.36 0.88 -1.27
CA THR A 42 1.08 1.17 -1.13
C THR A 42 1.88 -0.13 -1.36
N PRO A 43 3.04 -0.08 -2.05
CA PRO A 43 3.79 1.10 -2.50
C PRO A 43 3.43 1.66 -3.88
N ALA A 44 2.45 1.09 -4.59
CA ALA A 44 2.15 1.48 -5.99
C ALA A 44 1.09 2.60 -6.13
N SER A 45 0.52 3.07 -5.01
CA SER A 45 -0.59 4.04 -4.99
C SER A 45 -0.35 5.32 -5.78
N GLU A 46 0.86 5.86 -5.71
CA GLU A 46 1.15 7.18 -6.26
C GLU A 46 1.23 7.16 -7.79
N ILE A 47 1.40 6.00 -8.43
CA ILE A 47 1.47 5.88 -9.90
C ILE A 47 0.19 6.44 -10.54
N ILE A 48 -0.98 5.93 -10.13
CA ILE A 48 -2.26 6.38 -10.66
C ILE A 48 -2.66 7.73 -10.05
N ALA A 49 -2.32 7.99 -8.77
CA ALA A 49 -2.66 9.26 -8.13
C ALA A 49 -2.02 10.47 -8.84
N VAL A 50 -0.79 10.33 -9.33
CA VAL A 50 -0.12 11.39 -10.10
C VAL A 50 -0.79 11.58 -11.46
N LEU A 51 -1.17 10.49 -12.14
CA LEU A 51 -1.92 10.58 -13.39
C LEU A 51 -3.30 11.24 -13.19
N ASP A 52 -4.04 10.81 -12.16
CA ASP A 52 -5.39 11.31 -11.85
C ASP A 52 -5.38 12.80 -11.49
N LYS A 53 -4.40 13.23 -10.69
CA LYS A 53 -4.18 14.65 -10.35
C LYS A 53 -3.96 15.52 -11.60
N ASN A 54 -3.36 14.96 -12.65
CA ASN A 54 -2.99 15.70 -13.86
C ASN A 54 -3.93 15.44 -15.05
N LYS A 55 -4.96 14.58 -14.92
CA LYS A 55 -5.79 14.12 -16.04
C LYS A 55 -6.47 15.24 -16.83
N GLY A 56 -6.81 16.36 -16.18
CA GLY A 56 -7.41 17.52 -16.86
C GLY A 56 -6.46 18.22 -17.84
N ALA A 57 -5.15 18.06 -17.67
CA ALA A 57 -4.12 18.59 -18.57
C ALA A 57 -3.60 17.54 -19.57
N ILE A 58 -3.98 16.26 -19.39
CA ILE A 58 -3.51 15.16 -20.23
C ILE A 58 -4.65 14.73 -21.16
N LYS A 59 -4.55 15.11 -22.44
CA LYS A 59 -5.59 14.83 -23.45
C LYS A 59 -5.86 13.33 -23.58
N ASN A 60 -7.14 12.94 -23.61
CA ASN A 60 -7.60 11.55 -23.81
C ASN A 60 -7.06 10.57 -22.74
N LEU A 61 -6.90 11.01 -21.49
CA LEU A 61 -6.59 10.13 -20.35
C LEU A 61 -7.83 9.90 -19.49
N TYR A 62 -8.17 8.63 -19.26
CA TYR A 62 -9.09 8.22 -18.22
C TYR A 62 -8.32 7.57 -17.06
N THR A 63 -8.65 7.96 -15.83
CA THR A 63 -8.09 7.39 -14.61
C THR A 63 -9.20 6.94 -13.68
N GLU A 64 -9.00 5.80 -13.02
CA GLU A 64 -9.99 5.20 -12.12
C GLU A 64 -9.34 4.61 -10.86
N PHE A 65 -9.97 4.87 -9.71
CA PHE A 65 -9.77 4.08 -8.50
C PHE A 65 -10.93 3.09 -8.38
N SER A 66 -10.69 1.84 -8.77
CA SER A 66 -11.70 0.79 -8.83
C SER A 66 -11.97 0.20 -7.43
N LEU A 67 -13.03 -0.60 -7.29
CA LEU A 67 -13.42 -1.20 -6.00
C LEU A 67 -12.48 -2.31 -5.52
N ASN A 68 -11.84 -3.03 -6.45
CA ASN A 68 -10.82 -4.05 -6.19
C ASN A 68 -9.93 -4.23 -7.44
N GLU A 69 -8.84 -4.98 -7.30
CA GLU A 69 -7.87 -5.20 -8.38
C GLU A 69 -8.42 -6.05 -9.52
N HIS A 70 -9.39 -6.94 -9.24
CA HIS A 70 -10.09 -7.73 -10.25
C HIS A 70 -10.85 -6.86 -11.24
N ILE A 71 -11.65 -5.92 -10.72
CA ILE A 71 -12.39 -4.94 -11.53
C ILE A 71 -11.42 -3.99 -12.23
N SER A 72 -10.37 -3.54 -11.55
CA SER A 72 -9.33 -2.69 -12.14
C SER A 72 -8.68 -3.34 -13.35
N LEU A 73 -8.25 -4.60 -13.23
CA LEU A 73 -7.59 -5.31 -14.33
C LEU A 73 -8.58 -5.57 -15.47
N HIS A 74 -9.84 -5.91 -15.20
CA HIS A 74 -10.87 -6.01 -16.23
C HIS A 74 -11.05 -4.73 -17.04
N GLY A 75 -11.11 -3.57 -16.37
CA GLY A 75 -11.19 -2.28 -17.04
C GLY A 75 -9.98 -2.01 -17.94
N ALA A 76 -8.78 -2.33 -17.44
CA ALA A 76 -7.54 -2.20 -18.22
C ALA A 76 -7.49 -3.15 -19.43
N ILE A 77 -7.92 -4.40 -19.27
CA ILE A 77 -8.08 -5.37 -20.38
C ILE A 77 -9.07 -4.83 -21.42
N GLY A 78 -10.22 -4.31 -20.99
CA GLY A 78 -11.23 -3.73 -21.88
C GLY A 78 -10.70 -2.54 -22.67
N ALA A 79 -9.91 -1.66 -22.03
CA ALA A 79 -9.24 -0.55 -22.70
C ALA A 79 -8.21 -1.04 -23.73
N SER A 80 -7.36 -1.99 -23.35
CA SER A 80 -6.38 -2.62 -24.25
C SER A 80 -7.03 -3.24 -25.48
N TRP A 81 -8.09 -4.03 -25.31
CA TRP A 81 -8.84 -4.65 -26.41
C TRP A 81 -9.56 -3.62 -27.30
N SER A 82 -9.83 -2.44 -26.76
CA SER A 82 -10.38 -1.30 -27.50
C SER A 82 -9.30 -0.46 -28.19
N GLY A 83 -8.04 -0.92 -28.24
CA GLY A 83 -6.96 -0.20 -28.91
C GLY A 83 -6.38 0.96 -28.08
N ILE A 84 -6.65 1.01 -26.77
CA ILE A 84 -6.15 2.05 -25.86
C ILE A 84 -5.07 1.47 -24.96
N ARG A 85 -3.88 2.07 -24.94
CA ARG A 85 -2.82 1.70 -24.00
C ARG A 85 -3.28 1.90 -22.55
N SER A 86 -3.11 0.88 -21.74
CA SER A 86 -3.66 0.79 -20.39
C SER A 86 -2.62 0.40 -19.34
N LEU A 87 -2.69 1.01 -18.15
CA LEU A 87 -1.88 0.61 -16.99
C LEU A 87 -2.78 0.22 -15.82
N CYS A 88 -2.52 -0.94 -15.23
CA CYS A 88 -3.15 -1.35 -13.98
C CYS A 88 -2.07 -1.40 -12.89
N ALA A 89 -2.21 -0.60 -11.84
CA ALA A 89 -1.29 -0.63 -10.71
C ALA A 89 -1.92 -1.37 -9.52
N MET A 90 -1.12 -2.14 -8.80
CA MET A 90 -1.53 -2.79 -7.55
C MET A 90 -0.30 -3.17 -6.72
N LYS A 91 -0.47 -3.41 -5.43
CA LYS A 91 0.58 -4.07 -4.63
C LYS A 91 0.56 -5.58 -4.86
N ASN A 92 1.60 -6.27 -4.37
CA ASN A 92 1.75 -7.74 -4.44
C ASN A 92 0.45 -8.54 -4.21
N VAL A 93 -0.21 -8.39 -3.05
CA VAL A 93 -1.46 -9.12 -2.76
C VAL A 93 -2.62 -8.77 -3.68
N GLY A 94 -2.57 -7.61 -4.33
CA GLY A 94 -3.58 -7.20 -5.30
C GLY A 94 -3.57 -8.08 -6.55
N LEU A 95 -2.40 -8.62 -6.94
CA LEU A 95 -2.32 -9.59 -8.04
C LEU A 95 -3.01 -10.90 -7.68
N ASN A 96 -3.08 -11.27 -6.39
CA ASN A 96 -3.84 -12.42 -5.93
C ASN A 96 -5.35 -12.20 -6.15
N VAL A 97 -5.84 -10.99 -5.86
CA VAL A 97 -7.24 -10.60 -6.12
C VAL A 97 -7.54 -10.54 -7.61
N ALA A 98 -6.60 -10.04 -8.41
CA ALA A 98 -6.70 -9.99 -9.87
C ALA A 98 -6.26 -11.28 -10.58
N SER A 99 -6.03 -12.38 -9.85
CA SER A 99 -5.43 -13.59 -10.39
C SER A 99 -6.26 -14.21 -11.52
N GLU A 100 -7.59 -14.23 -11.37
CA GLU A 100 -8.49 -14.74 -12.42
C GLU A 100 -8.32 -13.99 -13.76
N PRO A 101 -8.52 -12.66 -13.85
CA PRO A 101 -8.29 -11.95 -15.10
C PRO A 101 -6.83 -12.03 -15.59
N ALA A 102 -5.86 -12.03 -14.67
CA ALA A 102 -4.44 -12.16 -15.01
C ALA A 102 -4.11 -13.49 -15.71
N GLN A 103 -4.75 -14.59 -15.28
CA GLN A 103 -4.55 -15.92 -15.88
C GLN A 103 -5.00 -15.98 -17.34
N PHE A 104 -6.11 -15.30 -17.67
CA PHE A 104 -6.60 -15.29 -19.05
C PHE A 104 -5.87 -14.27 -19.93
N LEU A 105 -5.24 -13.25 -19.35
CA LEU A 105 -4.60 -12.18 -20.10
C LEU A 105 -3.48 -12.70 -21.03
N SER A 106 -2.62 -13.60 -20.55
CA SER A 106 -1.54 -14.16 -21.37
C SER A 106 -2.06 -15.00 -22.54
N TYR A 107 -3.20 -15.67 -22.38
CA TYR A 107 -3.83 -16.46 -23.46
C TYR A 107 -4.57 -15.59 -24.47
N THR A 108 -5.40 -14.68 -23.97
CA THR A 108 -6.21 -13.76 -24.80
C THR A 108 -5.37 -12.73 -25.53
N GLY A 109 -4.21 -12.39 -24.96
CA GLY A 109 -3.34 -11.35 -25.47
C GLY A 109 -3.96 -9.96 -25.37
N VAL A 110 -3.27 -9.02 -25.99
CA VAL A 110 -3.61 -7.59 -25.99
C VAL A 110 -3.65 -7.04 -27.41
N LYS A 111 -4.41 -5.96 -27.63
CA LYS A 111 -4.40 -5.20 -28.90
C LYS A 111 -3.54 -3.94 -28.79
N ALA A 112 -3.77 -3.14 -27.76
CA ALA A 112 -2.88 -2.07 -27.32
C ALA A 112 -2.17 -2.44 -26.02
N GLY A 113 -1.02 -1.82 -25.75
CA GLY A 113 -0.14 -2.26 -24.67
C GLY A 113 -0.82 -2.19 -23.30
N LEU A 114 -0.65 -3.24 -22.50
CA LEU A 114 -1.14 -3.34 -21.12
C LEU A 114 0.03 -3.65 -20.18
N VAL A 115 0.26 -2.72 -19.25
CA VAL A 115 1.29 -2.86 -18.21
C VAL A 115 0.63 -3.06 -16.86
N LEU A 116 1.07 -4.09 -16.13
CA LEU A 116 0.70 -4.34 -14.75
C LEU A 116 1.86 -3.89 -13.86
N ALA A 117 1.73 -2.72 -13.23
CA ALA A 117 2.73 -2.23 -12.28
C ALA A 117 2.49 -2.87 -10.91
N ILE A 118 3.35 -3.82 -10.52
CA ILE A 118 3.22 -4.57 -9.28
C ILE A 118 4.15 -3.99 -8.23
N GLY A 119 3.57 -3.37 -7.22
CA GLY A 119 4.26 -2.89 -6.03
C GLY A 119 4.69 -4.04 -5.15
N SER A 120 5.89 -4.61 -5.36
CA SER A 120 6.44 -5.61 -4.44
C SER A 120 6.89 -4.94 -3.14
N ASP A 121 6.74 -5.65 -2.04
CA ASP A 121 7.04 -5.11 -0.71
C ASP A 121 7.86 -6.10 0.15
N PRO A 122 9.10 -6.45 -0.25
CA PRO A 122 10.02 -7.22 0.59
C PRO A 122 10.14 -6.58 1.99
N GLY A 123 10.10 -7.40 3.04
CA GLY A 123 10.05 -6.95 4.44
C GLY A 123 8.68 -6.45 4.92
N ALA A 124 7.68 -6.42 4.03
CA ALA A 124 6.29 -6.04 4.31
C ALA A 124 6.11 -4.77 5.17
N PRO A 125 6.83 -3.65 4.94
CA PRO A 125 6.63 -2.40 5.68
C PRO A 125 5.22 -1.82 5.51
N SER A 126 4.53 -2.15 4.42
CA SER A 126 3.17 -1.68 4.11
C SER A 126 2.18 -2.78 3.72
N SER A 127 2.66 -4.02 3.57
CA SER A 127 1.86 -5.21 3.24
C SER A 127 1.53 -6.07 4.45
N SER A 128 0.46 -6.86 4.33
CA SER A 128 0.02 -7.80 5.38
C SER A 128 0.72 -9.16 5.28
N ASN A 129 1.39 -9.43 4.17
CA ASN A 129 2.26 -10.58 3.96
C ASN A 129 3.53 -10.14 3.21
N GLU A 130 4.54 -10.99 3.27
CA GLU A 130 5.67 -10.99 2.35
C GLU A 130 5.39 -12.03 1.26
N GLN A 131 5.57 -11.66 -0.01
CA GLN A 131 5.31 -12.51 -1.17
C GLN A 131 6.20 -12.07 -2.32
N ASP A 132 6.80 -13.04 -3.00
CA ASP A 132 7.48 -12.85 -4.28
C ASP A 132 6.54 -13.11 -5.46
N ASP A 133 6.09 -12.03 -6.09
CA ASP A 133 5.15 -12.08 -7.22
C ASP A 133 5.76 -12.67 -8.50
N ARG A 134 7.08 -12.86 -8.56
CA ARG A 134 7.72 -13.46 -9.74
C ARG A 134 7.22 -14.89 -9.97
N TRP A 135 6.91 -15.62 -8.89
CA TRP A 135 6.31 -16.96 -8.97
C TRP A 135 4.93 -16.97 -9.62
N PHE A 136 4.14 -15.90 -9.49
CA PHE A 136 2.88 -15.79 -10.22
C PHE A 136 3.08 -15.83 -11.72
N SER A 137 4.20 -15.32 -12.23
CA SER A 137 4.49 -15.30 -13.67
C SER A 137 4.77 -16.68 -14.25
N LEU A 138 5.28 -17.62 -13.45
CA LEU A 138 5.35 -19.02 -13.86
C LEU A 138 3.95 -19.63 -14.03
N HIS A 139 2.98 -19.16 -13.26
CA HIS A 139 1.62 -19.67 -13.30
C HIS A 139 0.72 -18.95 -14.33
N ASN A 140 0.84 -17.62 -14.44
CA ASN A 140 0.01 -16.77 -15.30
C ASN A 140 0.68 -16.42 -16.64
N TYR A 141 1.94 -16.80 -16.83
CA TYR A 141 2.68 -16.67 -18.08
C TYR A 141 2.97 -15.22 -18.56
N MET A 142 2.90 -14.23 -17.67
CA MET A 142 3.19 -12.84 -18.04
C MET A 142 4.68 -12.50 -17.93
N PRO A 143 5.28 -11.85 -18.94
CA PRO A 143 6.66 -11.37 -18.85
C PRO A 143 6.88 -10.36 -17.73
N ILE A 144 8.07 -10.38 -17.13
CA ILE A 144 8.46 -9.49 -16.02
C ILE A 144 9.62 -8.59 -16.45
N MET A 145 9.45 -7.28 -16.24
CA MET A 145 10.49 -6.26 -16.33
C MET A 145 10.85 -5.71 -14.94
N GLU A 146 12.14 -5.55 -14.68
CA GLU A 146 12.67 -5.13 -13.36
C GLU A 146 13.59 -3.91 -13.49
N PRO A 147 13.06 -2.67 -13.43
CA PRO A 147 13.87 -1.47 -13.36
C PRO A 147 14.70 -1.40 -12.06
N SER A 148 15.94 -0.92 -12.17
CA SER A 148 16.85 -0.79 -11.02
C SER A 148 16.92 0.61 -10.42
N ASN A 149 16.46 1.62 -11.15
CA ASN A 149 16.59 3.03 -10.77
C ASN A 149 15.46 3.88 -11.38
N ILE A 150 15.40 5.14 -10.99
CA ILE A 150 14.36 6.10 -11.40
C ILE A 150 14.27 6.28 -12.92
N GLN A 151 15.41 6.34 -13.61
CA GLN A 151 15.44 6.49 -15.06
C GLN A 151 14.90 5.24 -15.76
N GLU A 152 15.36 4.05 -15.33
CA GLU A 152 14.86 2.78 -15.84
C GLU A 152 13.39 2.58 -15.53
N ALA A 153 12.88 3.03 -14.37
CA ALA A 153 11.46 2.94 -14.06
C ALA A 153 10.60 3.63 -15.13
N LYS A 154 11.02 4.82 -15.59
CA LYS A 154 10.35 5.52 -16.69
C LYS A 154 10.56 4.82 -18.03
N ASP A 155 11.81 4.52 -18.39
CA ASP A 155 12.15 3.98 -19.72
C ASP A 155 11.58 2.57 -19.91
N PHE A 156 11.68 1.69 -18.91
CA PHE A 156 11.13 0.33 -18.95
C PHE A 156 9.60 0.36 -18.98
N THR A 157 8.94 1.29 -18.28
CA THR A 157 7.48 1.43 -18.40
C THR A 157 7.09 1.76 -19.85
N LYS A 158 7.80 2.70 -20.49
CA LYS A 158 7.53 3.07 -21.88
C LYS A 158 7.75 1.90 -22.84
N ASP A 159 8.87 1.20 -22.67
CA ASP A 159 9.22 0.04 -23.48
C ASP A 159 8.27 -1.15 -23.22
N ALA A 160 7.76 -1.32 -21.99
CA ALA A 160 6.82 -2.38 -21.64
C ALA A 160 5.53 -2.29 -22.46
N PHE A 161 5.03 -1.08 -22.75
CA PHE A 161 3.90 -0.88 -23.66
C PHE A 161 4.21 -1.37 -25.08
N ASP A 162 5.39 -1.07 -25.59
CA ASP A 162 5.79 -1.47 -26.94
C ASP A 162 6.00 -2.98 -27.06
N ILE A 163 6.60 -3.59 -26.05
CA ILE A 163 6.81 -5.05 -25.96
C ILE A 163 5.46 -5.76 -25.81
N SER A 164 4.58 -5.21 -24.97
CA SER A 164 3.22 -5.69 -24.77
C SER A 164 2.46 -5.77 -26.10
N GLU A 165 2.51 -4.72 -26.92
CA GLU A 165 1.87 -4.71 -28.24
C GLU A 165 2.55 -5.66 -29.23
N LYS A 166 3.89 -5.62 -29.30
CA LYS A 166 4.66 -6.40 -30.26
C LYS A 166 4.48 -7.91 -30.09
N PHE A 167 4.43 -8.38 -28.84
CA PHE A 167 4.32 -9.79 -28.53
C PHE A 167 2.93 -10.18 -28.00
N SER A 168 1.99 -9.24 -27.94
CA SER A 168 0.62 -9.43 -27.45
C SER A 168 0.58 -10.05 -26.04
N PHE A 169 1.30 -9.48 -25.08
CA PHE A 169 1.27 -9.90 -23.67
C PHE A 169 0.86 -8.76 -22.74
N GLY A 170 0.18 -9.07 -21.63
CA GLY A 170 0.28 -8.21 -20.46
C GLY A 170 1.69 -8.28 -19.90
N VAL A 171 2.33 -7.15 -19.62
CA VAL A 171 3.70 -7.10 -19.09
C VAL A 171 3.66 -6.67 -17.64
N ILE A 172 4.23 -7.49 -16.75
CA ILE A 172 4.47 -7.11 -15.37
C ILE A 172 5.69 -6.18 -15.33
N LEU A 173 5.51 -5.03 -14.71
CA LEU A 173 6.59 -4.15 -14.30
C LEU A 173 6.71 -4.25 -12.78
N MET A 174 7.78 -4.87 -12.29
CA MET A 174 8.03 -4.96 -10.86
C MET A 174 8.51 -3.61 -10.33
N ALA A 175 7.85 -3.13 -9.28
CA ALA A 175 8.10 -1.84 -8.68
C ALA A 175 8.28 -2.03 -7.16
N PRO A 176 9.46 -2.48 -6.69
CA PRO A 176 9.68 -2.69 -5.26
C PRO A 176 9.54 -1.39 -4.48
N SER A 177 9.12 -1.47 -3.22
CA SER A 177 8.86 -0.32 -2.35
C SER A 177 10.00 0.69 -2.31
N ARG A 178 11.26 0.22 -2.34
CA ARG A 178 12.45 1.08 -2.45
C ARG A 178 12.54 1.84 -3.76
N LEU A 179 12.16 1.25 -4.88
CA LEU A 179 12.08 1.99 -6.13
C LEU A 179 10.96 3.03 -6.07
N CYS A 180 9.76 2.61 -5.65
CA CYS A 180 8.55 3.43 -5.62
C CYS A 180 8.72 4.72 -4.79
N HIS A 181 9.28 4.60 -3.58
CA HIS A 181 9.38 5.70 -2.62
C HIS A 181 10.74 6.42 -2.60
N ASN A 182 11.73 5.96 -3.34
CA ASN A 182 12.99 6.69 -3.48
C ASN A 182 12.85 7.84 -4.49
N ALA A 183 13.67 8.89 -4.30
CA ALA A 183 13.70 10.05 -5.17
C ALA A 183 15.02 10.10 -5.95
N GLY A 184 14.96 10.53 -7.21
CA GLY A 184 16.16 10.68 -8.03
C GLY A 184 15.95 11.58 -9.23
N THR A 185 17.05 11.84 -9.94
CA THR A 185 17.01 12.63 -11.17
C THR A 185 16.37 11.81 -12.29
N LEU A 186 15.38 12.39 -12.96
CA LEU A 186 14.73 11.83 -14.13
C LEU A 186 14.94 12.76 -15.33
N TYR A 187 15.42 12.19 -16.45
CA TYR A 187 15.49 12.86 -17.74
C TYR A 187 14.28 12.54 -18.59
N PHE A 188 13.67 13.59 -19.13
CA PHE A 188 12.42 13.50 -19.85
C PHE A 188 12.71 13.09 -21.29
N GLY A 189 11.80 12.29 -21.85
CA GLY A 189 11.73 12.02 -23.28
C GLY A 189 10.53 12.74 -23.90
N ASP A 190 10.45 12.66 -25.22
CA ASP A 190 9.26 13.13 -25.93
C ASP A 190 8.07 12.20 -25.67
N SER A 191 6.92 12.81 -25.41
CA SER A 191 5.65 12.10 -25.30
C SER A 191 5.11 11.78 -26.68
N ARG A 192 4.52 10.59 -26.84
CA ARG A 192 3.80 10.25 -28.07
C ARG A 192 2.61 11.18 -28.29
N ASP A 193 2.25 11.40 -29.55
CA ASP A 193 1.01 12.11 -29.87
C ASP A 193 -0.19 11.32 -29.34
N ARG A 194 -1.14 12.05 -28.79
CA ARG A 194 -2.35 11.54 -28.14
C ARG A 194 -3.62 12.03 -28.85
N SER A 195 -3.48 12.80 -29.92
CA SER A 195 -4.56 13.43 -30.69
C SER A 195 -5.63 12.42 -31.15
N ASP A 196 -5.19 11.22 -31.56
CA ASP A 196 -6.01 10.19 -32.20
C ASP A 196 -6.38 9.01 -31.30
N ILE A 197 -6.12 9.09 -29.98
CA ILE A 197 -6.55 8.03 -29.04
C ILE A 197 -8.09 8.00 -29.01
N LYS A 198 -8.66 7.04 -29.71
CA LYS A 198 -10.10 6.72 -29.74
C LYS A 198 -10.26 5.21 -29.64
N GLY A 199 -11.17 4.76 -28.79
CA GLY A 199 -11.45 3.33 -28.66
C GLY A 199 -12.09 2.77 -29.92
N ASP A 200 -11.58 1.64 -30.41
CA ASP A 200 -12.09 0.86 -31.54
C ASP A 200 -12.10 -0.63 -31.16
N PHE A 201 -13.08 -1.04 -30.35
CA PHE A 201 -13.25 -2.45 -30.02
C PHE A 201 -13.70 -3.22 -31.25
N ARG A 202 -12.87 -4.18 -31.67
CA ARG A 202 -13.19 -5.13 -32.75
C ARG A 202 -13.43 -6.51 -32.19
N ARG A 203 -14.51 -7.14 -32.63
CA ARG A 203 -14.85 -8.51 -32.27
C ARG A 203 -13.73 -9.47 -32.73
N ASP A 204 -13.13 -10.20 -31.80
CA ASP A 204 -12.08 -11.20 -32.04
C ASP A 204 -12.34 -12.46 -31.20
N PRO A 205 -13.29 -13.32 -31.63
CA PRO A 205 -13.72 -14.46 -30.83
C PRO A 205 -12.61 -15.51 -30.67
N GLU A 206 -11.69 -15.60 -31.63
CA GLU A 206 -10.60 -16.58 -31.59
C GLU A 206 -9.66 -16.35 -30.40
N ASN A 207 -9.45 -15.09 -30.02
CA ASN A 207 -8.58 -14.73 -28.90
C ASN A 207 -9.38 -14.49 -27.60
N TYR A 208 -10.57 -13.90 -27.68
CA TYR A 208 -11.31 -13.46 -26.48
C TYR A 208 -12.21 -14.53 -25.85
N LEU A 209 -12.55 -15.59 -26.58
CA LEU A 209 -13.36 -16.67 -26.04
C LEU A 209 -12.43 -17.84 -25.65
N ASN A 210 -12.44 -18.23 -24.38
CA ASN A 210 -11.63 -19.35 -23.87
C ASN A 210 -12.53 -20.47 -23.38
N LEU A 211 -13.02 -21.26 -24.34
CA LEU A 211 -13.89 -22.41 -24.06
C LEU A 211 -13.47 -23.61 -24.91
N PHE A 212 -13.42 -24.79 -24.30
CA PHE A 212 -13.06 -26.06 -24.94
C PHE A 212 -11.74 -25.96 -25.74
N GLY A 213 -11.70 -26.49 -26.97
CA GLY A 213 -10.50 -26.48 -27.81
C GLY A 213 -9.97 -25.09 -28.17
N MET A 214 -10.77 -24.03 -28.01
CA MET A 214 -10.30 -22.66 -28.25
C MET A 214 -9.34 -22.19 -27.15
N ALA A 215 -9.62 -22.54 -25.88
CA ALA A 215 -8.71 -22.27 -24.78
C ALA A 215 -7.36 -22.96 -24.99
N VAL A 216 -7.37 -24.22 -25.46
CA VAL A 216 -6.14 -24.97 -25.77
C VAL A 216 -5.34 -24.30 -26.90
N ARG A 217 -6.01 -23.83 -27.96
CA ARG A 217 -5.35 -23.10 -29.05
C ARG A 217 -4.75 -21.77 -28.59
N ASN A 218 -5.43 -21.03 -27.70
CA ASN A 218 -4.90 -19.78 -27.18
C ASN A 218 -3.68 -20.00 -26.28
N HIS A 219 -3.64 -21.11 -25.54
CA HIS A 219 -2.43 -21.53 -24.84
C HIS A 219 -1.28 -21.88 -25.81
N ALA A 220 -1.54 -22.58 -26.93
CA ALA A 220 -0.51 -22.82 -27.94
C ALA A 220 0.05 -21.52 -28.55
N LYS A 221 -0.84 -20.56 -28.87
CA LYS A 221 -0.43 -19.21 -29.32
C LYS A 221 0.43 -18.48 -28.29
N TYR A 222 0.16 -18.66 -27.00
CA TYR A 222 1.02 -18.14 -25.93
C TYR A 222 2.44 -18.71 -26.04
N LEU A 223 2.60 -20.02 -26.18
CA LEU A 223 3.91 -20.66 -26.26
C LEU A 223 4.74 -20.13 -27.45
N GLU A 224 4.10 -19.95 -28.61
CA GLU A 224 4.75 -19.37 -29.80
C GLU A 224 5.24 -17.93 -29.55
N ARG A 225 4.38 -17.07 -28.99
CA ARG A 225 4.74 -15.69 -28.66
C ARG A 225 5.86 -15.61 -27.60
N ASN A 226 5.86 -16.53 -26.64
CA ASN A 226 6.87 -16.59 -25.58
C ASN A 226 8.25 -16.93 -26.16
N GLU A 227 8.33 -17.85 -27.12
CA GLU A 227 9.59 -18.15 -27.81
C GLU A 227 10.08 -16.98 -28.67
N LEU A 228 9.16 -16.22 -29.29
CA LEU A 228 9.53 -14.98 -30.00
C LEU A 228 10.09 -13.93 -29.05
N LEU A 229 9.50 -13.77 -27.87
CA LEU A 229 9.99 -12.86 -26.84
C LEU A 229 11.38 -13.27 -26.34
N LYS A 230 11.61 -14.57 -26.04
CA LYS A 230 12.94 -15.07 -25.64
C LYS A 230 14.02 -14.73 -26.66
N LYS A 231 13.73 -14.90 -27.95
CA LYS A 231 14.67 -14.55 -29.04
C LYS A 231 14.96 -13.05 -29.07
N TYR A 232 13.94 -12.23 -28.88
CA TYR A 232 14.11 -10.77 -28.79
C TYR A 232 14.97 -10.35 -27.59
N LEU A 233 14.88 -11.07 -26.46
CA LEU A 233 15.62 -10.75 -25.24
C LEU A 233 17.12 -11.06 -25.29
N ILE A 234 17.60 -11.81 -26.29
CA ILE A 234 19.02 -12.17 -26.44
C ILE A 234 19.88 -10.92 -26.66
N GLU A 235 19.47 -10.04 -27.57
CA GLU A 235 20.19 -8.81 -27.97
C GLU A 235 19.51 -7.54 -27.42
N SER A 236 18.67 -7.73 -26.40
CA SER A 236 17.88 -6.65 -25.80
C SER A 236 18.75 -5.71 -24.96
N LYS A 237 18.47 -4.40 -25.06
CA LYS A 237 19.08 -3.37 -24.22
C LYS A 237 18.77 -3.52 -22.71
N PHE A 238 17.77 -4.32 -22.34
CA PHE A 238 17.35 -4.51 -20.95
C PHE A 238 18.29 -5.42 -20.18
N ASN A 239 18.94 -6.36 -20.87
CA ASN A 239 19.90 -7.28 -20.26
C ASN A 239 21.31 -6.85 -20.63
N LYS A 240 22.22 -6.82 -19.66
CA LYS A 240 23.59 -6.34 -19.90
C LYS A 240 24.59 -7.22 -19.19
N ILE A 241 25.54 -7.75 -19.96
CA ILE A 241 26.78 -8.29 -19.40
C ILE A 241 27.74 -7.11 -19.22
N ILE A 242 28.23 -6.94 -18.00
CA ILE A 242 29.08 -5.84 -17.55
C ILE A 242 30.39 -6.46 -17.06
N ASN A 243 31.49 -5.79 -17.37
CA ASN A 243 32.86 -6.18 -17.03
C ASN A 243 33.32 -7.51 -17.66
N GLY A 244 34.63 -7.71 -17.68
CA GLY A 244 35.24 -9.01 -17.95
C GLY A 244 36.76 -8.94 -18.04
N SER A 245 37.45 -9.85 -17.36
CA SER A 245 38.06 -10.99 -18.06
C SER A 245 39.00 -11.88 -17.21
N SER A 246 39.39 -11.51 -15.99
CA SER A 246 40.32 -12.37 -15.21
C SER A 246 39.63 -13.32 -14.24
N SER A 247 38.56 -12.90 -13.57
CA SER A 247 37.89 -13.75 -12.58
C SER A 247 37.07 -14.85 -13.24
N LYS A 248 37.16 -16.06 -12.69
CA LYS A 248 36.28 -17.19 -13.03
C LYS A 248 34.97 -17.18 -12.23
N ILE A 249 34.68 -16.08 -11.54
CA ILE A 249 33.48 -15.87 -10.74
C ILE A 249 32.64 -14.78 -11.40
N GLY A 250 31.34 -15.04 -11.56
CA GLY A 250 30.38 -14.04 -12.06
C GLY A 250 29.18 -13.85 -11.14
N PHE A 251 28.55 -12.68 -11.23
CA PHE A 251 27.33 -12.33 -10.50
C PHE A 251 26.14 -12.13 -11.44
N ILE A 252 24.95 -12.57 -11.05
CA ILE A 252 23.70 -12.28 -11.77
C ILE A 252 22.74 -11.59 -10.82
N SER A 253 22.14 -10.47 -11.25
CA SER A 253 21.16 -9.74 -10.43
C SER A 253 20.17 -8.95 -11.31
N SER A 254 19.10 -8.46 -10.70
CA SER A 254 18.02 -7.72 -11.37
C SER A 254 17.46 -6.63 -10.45
N GLY A 255 16.66 -5.72 -11.03
CA GLY A 255 15.92 -4.71 -10.26
C GLY A 255 16.81 -3.86 -9.35
N VAL A 256 16.26 -3.44 -8.21
CA VAL A 256 16.99 -2.60 -7.24
C VAL A 256 18.19 -3.33 -6.62
N VAL A 257 18.11 -4.66 -6.48
CA VAL A 257 19.18 -5.49 -5.91
C VAL A 257 20.45 -5.42 -6.74
N TYR A 258 20.34 -5.25 -8.07
CA TYR A 258 21.50 -5.00 -8.93
C TYR A 258 22.25 -3.73 -8.51
N ALA A 259 21.55 -2.66 -8.12
CA ALA A 259 22.20 -1.43 -7.65
C ALA A 259 22.96 -1.67 -6.34
N HIS A 260 22.38 -2.45 -5.42
CA HIS A 260 23.05 -2.85 -4.18
C HIS A 260 24.29 -3.69 -4.46
N LEU A 261 24.21 -4.67 -5.37
CA LEU A 261 25.35 -5.46 -5.81
C LEU A 261 26.50 -4.57 -6.34
N MET A 262 26.19 -3.62 -7.22
CA MET A 262 27.22 -2.73 -7.78
C MET A 262 27.91 -1.89 -6.70
N GLU A 263 27.15 -1.34 -5.76
CA GLU A 263 27.68 -0.57 -4.64
C GLU A 263 28.53 -1.43 -3.70
N SER A 264 28.07 -2.64 -3.38
CA SER A 264 28.84 -3.59 -2.55
C SER A 264 30.16 -4.02 -3.19
N LEU A 265 30.17 -4.28 -4.50
CA LEU A 265 31.40 -4.63 -5.22
C LEU A 265 32.41 -3.48 -5.23
N ASP A 266 31.95 -2.24 -5.41
CA ASP A 266 32.79 -1.04 -5.36
C ASP A 266 33.41 -0.86 -3.96
N ILE A 267 32.61 -1.00 -2.89
CA ILE A 267 33.08 -0.92 -1.50
C ILE A 267 34.16 -1.98 -1.19
N LEU A 268 34.04 -3.18 -1.75
CA LEU A 268 35.01 -4.28 -1.59
C LEU A 268 36.21 -4.20 -2.55
N GLY A 269 36.27 -3.16 -3.39
CA GLY A 269 37.31 -2.99 -4.40
C GLY A 269 37.34 -4.12 -5.43
N ILE A 270 36.16 -4.62 -5.84
CA ILE A 270 36.00 -5.72 -6.80
C ILE A 270 35.54 -5.16 -8.14
N TYR A 271 36.39 -5.26 -9.16
CA TYR A 271 36.12 -4.71 -10.50
C TYR A 271 36.35 -5.71 -11.64
N ASP A 272 36.87 -6.89 -11.33
CA ASP A 272 37.33 -7.90 -12.30
C ASP A 272 36.34 -9.03 -12.55
N HIS A 273 35.21 -9.04 -11.81
CA HIS A 273 34.16 -10.04 -11.92
C HIS A 273 33.16 -9.70 -13.04
N LYS A 274 32.70 -10.73 -13.77
CA LYS A 274 31.67 -10.60 -14.80
C LYS A 274 30.30 -10.44 -14.13
N ILE A 275 29.48 -9.51 -14.58
CA ILE A 275 28.15 -9.24 -14.00
C ILE A 275 27.08 -9.32 -15.10
N LEU A 276 26.04 -10.12 -14.91
CA LEU A 276 24.84 -10.10 -15.75
C LEU A 276 23.74 -9.36 -15.02
N LYS A 277 23.42 -8.16 -15.50
CA LYS A 277 22.21 -7.44 -15.13
C LYS A 277 21.05 -7.94 -15.98
N LEU A 278 20.00 -8.46 -15.35
CA LEU A 278 18.75 -8.80 -16.00
C LEU A 278 17.73 -7.66 -15.82
N GLY A 279 17.25 -7.12 -16.93
CA GLY A 279 16.10 -6.20 -16.96
C GLY A 279 14.79 -6.91 -17.25
N PHE A 280 14.85 -8.14 -17.79
CA PHE A 280 13.74 -9.08 -17.86
C PHE A 280 14.05 -10.32 -17.03
N THR A 281 13.20 -10.65 -16.06
CA THR A 281 13.37 -11.82 -15.18
C THR A 281 12.47 -13.00 -15.56
N PHE A 282 11.47 -12.77 -16.41
CA PHE A 282 10.69 -13.81 -17.06
C PHE A 282 10.15 -13.34 -18.42
N PRO A 283 10.24 -14.15 -19.50
CA PRO A 283 11.08 -15.33 -19.60
C PRO A 283 12.58 -14.96 -19.63
N LEU A 284 13.44 -15.92 -19.30
CA LEU A 284 14.90 -15.75 -19.40
C LEU A 284 15.44 -16.14 -20.79
N PRO A 285 16.37 -15.38 -21.38
CA PRO A 285 17.03 -15.74 -22.63
C PRO A 285 18.17 -16.75 -22.41
N ASN A 286 17.91 -18.03 -22.67
CA ASN A 286 18.87 -19.13 -22.45
C ASN A 286 20.24 -18.87 -23.13
N GLU A 287 20.24 -18.37 -24.37
CA GLU A 287 21.49 -18.14 -25.11
C GLU A 287 22.37 -17.06 -24.46
N LEU A 288 21.77 -15.96 -23.98
CA LEU A 288 22.49 -14.91 -23.28
C LEU A 288 23.10 -15.43 -21.97
N ILE A 289 22.36 -16.26 -21.23
CA ILE A 289 22.86 -16.92 -20.01
C ILE A 289 24.03 -17.85 -20.35
N GLY A 290 23.96 -18.58 -21.45
CA GLY A 290 25.07 -19.39 -21.97
C GLY A 290 26.33 -18.56 -22.23
N ARG A 291 26.20 -17.45 -22.97
CA ARG A 291 27.31 -16.50 -23.22
C ARG A 291 27.87 -15.90 -21.92
N PHE A 292 27.03 -15.72 -20.90
CA PHE A 292 27.48 -15.28 -19.59
C PHE A 292 28.33 -16.34 -18.88
N PHE A 293 27.95 -17.62 -18.94
CA PHE A 293 28.68 -18.73 -18.32
C PHE A 293 30.06 -19.02 -18.92
N GLU A 294 30.32 -18.59 -20.15
CA GLU A 294 31.62 -18.77 -20.80
C GLU A 294 32.78 -18.24 -19.92
N GLY A 295 33.69 -19.15 -19.56
CA GLY A 295 34.88 -18.86 -18.75
C GLY A 295 34.67 -18.86 -17.23
N LEU A 296 33.44 -19.07 -16.74
CA LEU A 296 33.13 -19.07 -15.31
C LEU A 296 33.17 -20.48 -14.71
N GLU A 297 33.71 -20.57 -13.49
CA GLU A 297 33.67 -21.76 -12.63
C GLU A 297 32.65 -21.61 -11.49
N LYS A 298 32.34 -20.37 -11.10
CA LYS A 298 31.34 -20.07 -10.08
C LYS A 298 30.44 -18.92 -10.52
N VAL A 299 29.15 -19.03 -10.22
CA VAL A 299 28.17 -17.98 -10.44
C VAL A 299 27.39 -17.73 -9.17
N VAL A 300 27.19 -16.47 -8.79
CA VAL A 300 26.42 -16.07 -7.62
C VAL A 300 25.18 -15.30 -8.07
N ILE A 301 24.01 -15.75 -7.65
CA ILE A 301 22.73 -15.09 -7.92
C ILE A 301 22.39 -14.20 -6.73
N VAL A 302 22.26 -12.91 -6.98
CA VAL A 302 21.91 -11.90 -5.96
C VAL A 302 20.52 -11.38 -6.28
N GLU A 303 19.54 -11.88 -5.54
CA GLU A 303 18.12 -11.56 -5.72
C GLU A 303 17.40 -11.55 -4.38
N GLU A 304 16.23 -10.90 -4.29
CA GLU A 304 15.37 -10.88 -3.10
C GLU A 304 14.56 -12.18 -2.94
N ALA A 305 13.96 -12.37 -1.77
CA ALA A 305 12.97 -13.42 -1.46
C ALA A 305 13.41 -14.88 -1.71
N GLU A 306 12.59 -15.76 -2.29
CA GLU A 306 12.77 -17.24 -2.26
C GLU A 306 13.71 -17.83 -3.33
N GLY A 307 14.31 -17.02 -4.21
CA GLY A 307 15.30 -17.51 -5.19
C GLY A 307 14.71 -17.89 -6.55
N PHE A 308 13.89 -17.01 -7.13
CA PHE A 308 13.23 -17.22 -8.41
C PHE A 308 14.20 -17.33 -9.60
N LEU A 309 15.21 -16.44 -9.65
CA LEU A 309 16.24 -16.48 -10.69
C LEU A 309 17.16 -17.67 -10.50
N GLU A 310 17.58 -17.94 -9.27
CA GLU A 310 18.41 -19.08 -8.91
C GLU A 310 17.76 -20.39 -9.38
N PHE A 311 16.46 -20.56 -9.12
CA PHE A 311 15.68 -21.71 -9.57
C PHE A 311 15.71 -21.87 -11.11
N GLN A 312 15.37 -20.82 -11.85
CA GLN A 312 15.31 -20.89 -13.33
C GLN A 312 16.69 -21.04 -13.96
N ILE A 313 17.70 -20.33 -13.45
CA ILE A 313 19.06 -20.33 -14.00
C ILE A 313 19.72 -21.68 -13.73
N LYS A 314 19.48 -22.33 -12.59
CA LYS A 314 19.95 -23.71 -12.36
C LYS A 314 19.37 -24.70 -13.38
N LYS A 315 18.09 -24.58 -13.74
CA LYS A 315 17.49 -25.37 -14.82
C LYS A 315 18.16 -25.10 -16.17
N ILE A 316 18.35 -23.83 -16.54
CA ILE A 316 19.00 -23.44 -17.81
C ILE A 316 20.44 -23.93 -17.84
N ALA A 317 21.19 -23.80 -16.74
CA ALA A 317 22.56 -24.27 -16.62
C ALA A 317 22.67 -25.78 -16.83
N TYR A 318 21.73 -26.55 -16.27
CA TYR A 318 21.64 -28.00 -16.50
C TYR A 318 21.40 -28.31 -17.99
N GLU A 319 20.43 -27.64 -18.62
CA GLU A 319 20.11 -27.83 -20.05
C GLU A 319 21.28 -27.46 -20.98
N LEU A 320 22.05 -26.43 -20.63
CA LEU A 320 23.25 -25.99 -21.36
C LEU A 320 24.51 -26.79 -21.03
N GLY A 321 24.46 -27.71 -20.05
CA GLY A 321 25.60 -28.52 -19.64
C GLY A 321 26.71 -27.77 -18.89
N PHE A 322 26.40 -26.64 -18.25
CA PHE A 322 27.35 -25.88 -17.44
C PHE A 322 27.91 -26.74 -16.29
N LYS A 323 29.24 -26.70 -16.08
CA LYS A 323 29.93 -27.53 -15.09
C LYS A 323 30.35 -26.78 -13.82
N GLY A 324 30.25 -25.46 -13.82
CA GLY A 324 30.56 -24.65 -12.64
C GLY A 324 29.49 -24.73 -11.55
N ALA A 325 29.81 -24.17 -10.39
CA ALA A 325 28.90 -24.10 -9.25
C ALA A 325 28.03 -22.84 -9.30
N ILE A 326 26.76 -22.95 -8.90
CA ILE A 326 25.82 -21.82 -8.81
C ILE A 326 25.38 -21.67 -7.36
N TYR A 327 25.60 -20.48 -6.82
CA TYR A 327 25.34 -20.07 -5.45
C TYR A 327 24.29 -18.94 -5.41
N GLY A 328 23.67 -18.72 -4.26
CA GLY A 328 22.67 -17.67 -4.08
C GLY A 328 22.16 -17.61 -2.64
N LYS A 329 20.99 -18.18 -2.38
CA LYS A 329 20.28 -18.09 -1.09
C LYS A 329 20.97 -18.70 0.12
N GLU A 330 22.06 -19.41 -0.07
CA GLU A 330 22.96 -19.80 1.01
C GLU A 330 23.76 -18.63 1.61
N PHE A 331 23.96 -17.54 0.85
CA PHE A 331 24.66 -16.31 1.29
C PHE A 331 23.72 -15.11 1.50
N PHE A 332 22.49 -15.18 0.99
CA PHE A 332 21.53 -14.09 1.05
C PHE A 332 20.22 -14.55 1.69
N LYS A 333 19.65 -13.72 2.56
CA LYS A 333 18.38 -14.03 3.25
C LYS A 333 17.23 -14.23 2.25
N GLN A 334 16.31 -15.12 2.63
CA GLN A 334 15.12 -15.47 1.85
C GLN A 334 13.87 -14.66 2.24
N THR A 335 13.98 -13.82 3.26
CA THR A 335 12.90 -12.98 3.77
C THR A 335 13.44 -11.58 4.05
N GLY A 336 12.55 -10.60 4.03
CA GLY A 336 12.89 -9.19 4.11
C GLY A 336 13.45 -8.62 2.81
N GLU A 337 13.48 -7.30 2.77
CA GLU A 337 14.24 -6.52 1.77
C GLU A 337 15.74 -6.80 1.90
N LEU A 338 16.43 -7.05 0.78
CA LEU A 338 17.89 -7.13 0.78
C LEU A 338 18.48 -5.71 0.77
N THR A 339 19.03 -5.30 1.90
CA THR A 339 19.73 -4.01 2.00
C THR A 339 21.14 -4.11 1.42
N ILE A 340 21.77 -2.95 1.18
CA ILE A 340 23.17 -2.89 0.76
C ILE A 340 24.08 -3.63 1.75
N ASP A 341 23.82 -3.51 3.05
CA ASP A 341 24.61 -4.17 4.11
C ASP A 341 24.47 -5.70 4.05
N ASP A 342 23.27 -6.21 3.73
CA ASP A 342 23.03 -7.65 3.54
C ASP A 342 23.81 -8.17 2.33
N VAL A 343 23.74 -7.45 1.19
CA VAL A 343 24.43 -7.84 -0.05
C VAL A 343 25.95 -7.76 0.11
N LEU A 344 26.44 -6.70 0.75
CA LEU A 344 27.86 -6.50 1.06
C LEU A 344 28.40 -7.64 1.91
N SER A 345 27.71 -7.98 3.00
CA SER A 345 28.10 -9.07 3.89
C SER A 345 28.10 -10.41 3.16
N GLY A 346 27.05 -10.73 2.40
CA GLY A 346 26.96 -11.99 1.66
C GLY A 346 28.06 -12.16 0.61
N ILE A 347 28.45 -11.09 -0.09
CA ILE A 347 29.59 -11.12 -1.03
C ILE A 347 30.92 -11.27 -0.29
N SER A 348 31.08 -10.57 0.84
CA SER A 348 32.26 -10.67 1.70
C SER A 348 32.50 -12.11 2.14
N ASP A 349 31.44 -12.77 2.63
CA ASP A 349 31.47 -14.16 3.11
C ASP A 349 31.75 -15.14 1.96
N PHE A 350 31.11 -14.97 0.80
CA PHE A 350 31.35 -15.85 -0.35
C PHE A 350 32.78 -15.77 -0.90
N LEU A 351 33.36 -14.57 -0.95
CA LEU A 351 34.70 -14.32 -1.50
C LEU A 351 35.82 -14.44 -0.46
N ASP A 352 35.49 -14.68 0.82
CA ASP A 352 36.43 -14.65 1.95
C ASP A 352 37.24 -13.33 1.98
N LYS A 353 36.55 -12.21 1.77
CA LYS A 353 37.13 -10.87 1.86
C LYS A 353 36.71 -10.20 3.18
N PRO A 354 37.60 -9.43 3.83
CA PRO A 354 37.23 -8.67 5.01
C PRO A 354 36.36 -7.47 4.65
N LEU A 355 35.33 -7.22 5.46
CA LEU A 355 34.56 -5.98 5.40
C LEU A 355 35.44 -4.77 5.75
N PRO A 356 35.22 -3.60 5.14
CA PRO A 356 35.87 -2.38 5.58
C PRO A 356 35.58 -2.09 7.06
N HIS A 357 36.58 -1.63 7.81
CA HIS A 357 36.48 -1.46 9.26
C HIS A 357 35.26 -0.65 9.73
N TYR A 358 34.90 0.42 9.01
CA TYR A 358 33.72 1.22 9.35
C TYR A 358 32.40 0.43 9.21
N PHE A 359 32.28 -0.38 8.16
CA PHE A 359 31.10 -1.23 7.94
C PHE A 359 31.03 -2.35 8.99
N ASP A 360 32.15 -3.02 9.26
CA ASP A 360 32.20 -4.05 10.30
C ASP A 360 31.80 -3.48 11.67
N PHE A 361 32.30 -2.29 12.02
CA PHE A 361 31.89 -1.57 13.22
C PHE A 361 30.39 -1.24 13.22
N ALA A 362 29.86 -0.68 12.12
CA ALA A 362 28.46 -0.28 12.01
C ALA A 362 27.50 -1.48 12.12
N VAL A 363 27.78 -2.58 11.42
CA VAL A 363 26.99 -3.82 11.48
C VAL A 363 27.01 -4.42 12.88
N LYS A 364 28.16 -4.44 13.55
CA LYS A 364 28.27 -4.88 14.95
C LYS A 364 27.50 -3.96 15.89
N LYS A 365 27.56 -2.64 15.68
CA LYS A 365 26.89 -1.65 16.52
C LYS A 365 25.37 -1.66 16.34
N ASP A 366 24.87 -1.84 15.12
CA ASP A 366 23.44 -2.05 14.85
C ASP A 366 22.93 -3.25 15.65
N LYS A 367 23.59 -4.41 15.52
CA LYS A 367 23.25 -5.62 16.28
C LYS A 367 23.26 -5.38 17.81
N GLU A 368 24.18 -4.57 18.34
CA GLU A 368 24.27 -4.25 19.77
C GLU A 368 23.16 -3.29 20.26
N LEU A 369 22.71 -2.36 19.40
CA LEU A 369 21.77 -1.30 19.77
C LEU A 369 20.32 -1.62 19.41
N ARG A 370 20.08 -2.56 18.48
CA ARG A 370 18.75 -2.86 17.94
C ARG A 370 17.70 -3.14 19.02
N ASP A 371 18.09 -3.90 20.04
CA ASP A 371 17.21 -4.25 21.16
C ASP A 371 17.08 -3.14 22.23
N LYS A 372 17.94 -2.09 22.16
CA LYS A 372 17.95 -0.96 23.09
C LYS A 372 17.14 0.24 22.57
N LEU A 373 16.82 0.30 21.27
CA LEU A 373 16.10 1.41 20.67
C LEU A 373 14.59 1.32 20.94
N PRO A 374 13.92 2.43 21.30
CA PRO A 374 12.48 2.42 21.49
C PRO A 374 11.79 2.12 20.15
N GLN A 375 10.88 1.16 20.15
CA GLN A 375 10.09 0.84 18.96
C GLN A 375 9.13 1.99 18.63
N ARG A 376 9.19 2.47 17.38
CA ARG A 376 8.14 3.35 16.84
C ARG A 376 6.94 2.49 16.44
N SER A 377 6.02 2.27 17.38
CA SER A 377 4.75 1.59 17.10
C SER A 377 3.76 2.54 16.43
N GLY A 378 2.97 2.01 15.49
CA GLY A 378 1.87 2.77 14.88
C GLY A 378 0.79 3.14 15.90
N THR A 379 0.17 4.31 15.73
CA THR A 379 -0.99 4.74 16.54
C THR A 379 -1.99 5.52 15.70
N PHE A 380 -3.24 5.56 16.13
CA PHE A 380 -4.27 6.35 15.44
C PHE A 380 -3.93 7.84 15.44
N CYS A 381 -4.22 8.52 14.32
CA CYS A 381 -4.15 9.97 14.20
C CYS A 381 -4.89 10.66 15.37
N ILE A 382 -4.41 11.84 15.76
CA ILE A 382 -5.05 12.62 16.81
C ILE A 382 -6.48 12.97 16.36
N GLY A 383 -7.47 12.63 17.20
CA GLY A 383 -8.89 12.78 16.91
C GLY A 383 -9.50 11.77 15.93
N CYS A 384 -8.78 10.70 15.55
CA CYS A 384 -9.32 9.64 14.72
C CYS A 384 -10.59 9.00 15.35
N PRO A 385 -11.71 8.84 14.61
CA PRO A 385 -12.93 8.25 15.14
C PRO A 385 -12.76 6.79 15.56
N HIS A 386 -11.86 6.04 14.92
CA HIS A 386 -11.61 4.63 15.27
C HIS A 386 -11.08 4.46 16.70
N ARG A 387 -10.41 5.48 17.25
CA ARG A 387 -9.98 5.50 18.65
C ARG A 387 -11.17 5.38 19.61
N ALA A 388 -12.23 6.14 19.34
CA ALA A 388 -13.47 6.07 20.11
C ALA A 388 -14.19 4.73 19.88
N THR A 389 -14.18 4.21 18.64
CA THR A 389 -14.72 2.88 18.30
C THR A 389 -14.07 1.77 19.14
N PHE A 390 -12.73 1.68 19.15
CA PHE A 390 -12.02 0.65 19.90
C PHE A 390 -12.21 0.80 21.41
N TYR A 391 -12.14 2.03 21.93
CA TYR A 391 -12.46 2.29 23.33
C TYR A 391 -13.85 1.74 23.70
N SER A 392 -14.87 2.06 22.90
CA SER A 392 -16.24 1.57 23.15
C SER A 392 -16.36 0.06 23.02
N ILE A 393 -15.68 -0.57 22.06
CA ILE A 393 -15.64 -2.04 21.92
C ILE A 393 -15.05 -2.67 23.18
N LEU A 394 -13.86 -2.23 23.60
CA LEU A 394 -13.15 -2.79 24.75
C LEU A 394 -13.96 -2.62 26.06
N LYS A 395 -14.54 -1.44 26.29
CA LYS A 395 -15.46 -1.22 27.42
C LYS A 395 -16.76 -2.03 27.32
N ALA A 396 -17.22 -2.34 26.11
CA ALA A 396 -18.41 -3.16 25.90
C ALA A 396 -18.16 -4.63 26.27
N VAL A 397 -16.98 -5.15 25.96
CA VAL A 397 -16.58 -6.55 26.22
C VAL A 397 -15.86 -6.75 27.56
N GLY A 398 -15.73 -5.70 28.37
CA GLY A 398 -15.19 -5.77 29.73
C GLY A 398 -13.67 -5.76 29.83
N PHE A 399 -12.95 -5.40 28.77
CA PHE A 399 -11.49 -5.27 28.78
C PHE A 399 -11.02 -3.95 29.41
N SER A 400 -9.92 -4.01 30.17
CA SER A 400 -9.27 -2.84 30.77
C SER A 400 -7.78 -3.10 31.00
N ASN A 401 -6.92 -2.22 30.46
CA ASN A 401 -5.48 -2.27 30.68
C ASN A 401 -5.12 -1.94 32.13
N THR A 402 -5.86 -1.02 32.73
CA THR A 402 -5.60 -0.48 34.07
C THR A 402 -6.13 -1.39 35.18
N GLU A 403 -7.24 -2.08 34.92
CA GLU A 403 -7.84 -3.01 35.89
C GLU A 403 -7.42 -4.47 35.65
N LYS A 404 -6.56 -4.74 34.65
CA LYS A 404 -6.11 -6.09 34.24
C LYS A 404 -7.27 -7.07 34.01
N LYS A 405 -8.32 -6.60 33.35
CA LYS A 405 -9.50 -7.42 33.01
C LYS A 405 -9.36 -7.96 31.60
N GLU A 406 -9.54 -9.28 31.47
CA GLU A 406 -9.58 -9.97 30.18
C GLU A 406 -11.00 -10.01 29.60
N ARG A 407 -11.09 -10.29 28.30
CA ARG A 407 -12.35 -10.46 27.56
C ARG A 407 -12.48 -11.90 27.06
N GLU A 408 -13.69 -12.44 27.05
CA GLU A 408 -13.97 -13.75 26.44
C GLU A 408 -14.44 -13.64 24.98
N THR A 409 -14.89 -12.46 24.56
CA THR A 409 -15.36 -12.19 23.20
C THR A 409 -14.20 -12.26 22.23
N VAL A 410 -14.35 -12.96 21.10
CA VAL A 410 -13.41 -12.94 19.98
C VAL A 410 -13.64 -11.68 19.15
N ILE A 411 -12.58 -10.94 18.85
CA ILE A 411 -12.57 -9.77 17.98
C ILE A 411 -11.71 -10.11 16.77
N ALA A 412 -12.38 -10.39 15.67
CA ALA A 412 -11.80 -10.71 14.39
C ALA A 412 -11.39 -9.43 13.65
N GLY A 413 -10.08 -9.29 13.41
CA GLY A 413 -9.48 -8.16 12.73
C GLY A 413 -9.53 -8.23 11.21
N ASP A 414 -9.23 -7.10 10.58
CA ASP A 414 -9.22 -6.93 9.12
C ASP A 414 -8.21 -5.81 8.75
N ILE A 415 -7.95 -5.57 7.46
CA ILE A 415 -6.91 -4.63 6.99
C ILE A 415 -7.46 -3.23 6.77
N GLY A 416 -6.91 -2.25 7.51
CA GLY A 416 -7.20 -0.82 7.34
C GLY A 416 -6.65 0.02 8.50
N CYS A 417 -7.05 1.29 8.63
CA CYS A 417 -6.62 2.15 9.76
C CYS A 417 -6.85 1.50 11.13
N TYR A 418 -7.90 0.71 11.26
CA TYR A 418 -8.27 -0.02 12.45
C TYR A 418 -7.33 -1.17 12.81
N THR A 419 -6.45 -1.66 11.91
CA THR A 419 -5.35 -2.60 12.22
C THR A 419 -4.45 -2.09 13.34
N LEU A 420 -4.34 -0.77 13.51
CA LEU A 420 -3.61 -0.15 14.64
C LEU A 420 -4.21 -0.49 16.01
N GLY A 421 -5.45 -0.99 16.07
CA GLY A 421 -6.06 -1.54 17.28
C GLY A 421 -5.46 -2.88 17.74
N LEU A 422 -4.62 -3.53 16.93
CA LEU A 422 -3.83 -4.70 17.33
C LEU A 422 -2.69 -4.32 18.28
N LEU A 423 -2.16 -3.09 18.16
CA LEU A 423 -1.00 -2.63 18.91
C LEU A 423 -1.38 -2.12 20.32
N PRO A 424 -0.42 -2.07 21.27
CA PRO A 424 -0.65 -1.45 22.55
C PRO A 424 -1.11 0.02 22.42
N PRO A 425 -2.02 0.49 23.30
CA PRO A 425 -2.59 -0.23 24.45
C PRO A 425 -3.89 -0.99 24.12
N TYR A 426 -4.32 -1.06 22.86
CA TYR A 426 -5.62 -1.65 22.54
C TYR A 426 -5.61 -3.18 22.61
N ASN A 427 -4.59 -3.82 22.01
CA ASN A 427 -4.46 -5.27 21.92
C ASN A 427 -5.81 -5.96 21.60
N ALA A 428 -6.58 -5.34 20.70
CA ALA A 428 -8.02 -5.55 20.65
C ALA A 428 -8.45 -6.68 19.73
N MET A 429 -7.59 -7.15 18.83
CA MET A 429 -7.91 -8.19 17.85
C MET A 429 -7.21 -9.50 18.19
N ASP A 430 -7.88 -10.63 17.99
CA ASP A 430 -7.31 -11.96 18.23
C ASP A 430 -6.59 -12.52 17.01
N PHE A 431 -6.97 -12.08 15.81
CA PHE A 431 -6.31 -12.41 14.56
C PHE A 431 -6.54 -11.34 13.49
N LEU A 432 -5.65 -11.30 12.51
CA LEU A 432 -5.71 -10.45 11.33
C LEU A 432 -4.87 -11.11 10.22
N THR A 433 -5.42 -11.25 9.02
CA THR A 433 -4.73 -11.93 7.90
C THR A 433 -4.80 -11.12 6.61
N CYS A 434 -5.98 -10.99 6.01
CA CYS A 434 -6.21 -10.24 4.78
C CYS A 434 -7.58 -9.53 4.80
N MET A 435 -7.87 -8.79 3.73
CA MET A 435 -9.13 -8.04 3.59
C MET A 435 -10.34 -8.99 3.63
N ASN A 436 -11.35 -8.65 4.43
CA ASN A 436 -12.57 -9.42 4.69
C ASN A 436 -12.37 -10.77 5.40
N ALA A 437 -11.17 -11.07 5.88
CA ALA A 437 -10.91 -12.26 6.68
C ALA A 437 -11.61 -12.22 8.05
N GLY A 438 -11.85 -11.04 8.61
CA GLY A 438 -12.48 -10.89 9.92
C GLY A 438 -13.86 -11.56 9.98
N LEU A 439 -14.74 -11.19 9.05
CA LEU A 439 -16.06 -11.84 8.92
C LEU A 439 -15.93 -13.24 8.31
N GLY A 440 -15.04 -13.42 7.33
CA GLY A 440 -14.83 -14.69 6.64
C GLY A 440 -14.45 -15.85 7.58
N ILE A 441 -13.50 -15.63 8.49
CA ILE A 441 -13.09 -16.59 9.52
C ILE A 441 -14.06 -16.53 10.71
N GLY A 442 -14.45 -15.32 11.14
CA GLY A 442 -15.31 -15.10 12.29
C GLY A 442 -16.68 -15.77 12.18
N GLN A 443 -17.26 -15.85 10.98
CA GLN A 443 -18.51 -16.59 10.77
C GLN A 443 -18.36 -18.07 11.16
N ALA A 444 -17.25 -18.71 10.79
CA ALA A 444 -17.01 -20.12 11.08
C ALA A 444 -16.80 -20.33 12.59
N ILE A 445 -16.04 -19.44 13.24
CA ILE A 445 -15.91 -19.43 14.71
C ILE A 445 -17.29 -19.32 15.37
N SER A 446 -18.14 -18.40 14.92
CA SER A 446 -19.50 -18.23 15.49
C SER A 446 -20.43 -19.43 15.25
N ILE A 447 -20.14 -20.25 14.23
CA ILE A 447 -20.91 -21.44 13.90
C ILE A 447 -20.47 -22.60 14.79
N PHE A 448 -19.16 -22.82 14.95
CA PHE A 448 -18.63 -24.00 15.64
C PHE A 448 -18.36 -23.79 17.13
N ASP A 449 -18.06 -22.58 17.58
CA ASP A 449 -17.88 -22.24 18.98
C ASP A 449 -19.02 -21.34 19.48
N LYS A 450 -20.11 -21.97 19.90
CA LYS A 450 -21.30 -21.28 20.42
C LYS A 450 -21.09 -20.65 21.81
N GLN A 451 -19.99 -20.97 22.49
CA GLN A 451 -19.67 -20.38 23.80
C GLN A 451 -19.03 -19.00 23.65
N LYS A 452 -18.39 -18.74 22.51
CA LYS A 452 -17.75 -17.47 22.22
C LYS A 452 -18.67 -16.52 21.47
N LYS A 453 -18.70 -15.26 21.92
CA LYS A 453 -19.24 -14.16 21.12
C LYS A 453 -18.17 -13.67 20.16
N VAL A 454 -18.55 -13.33 18.93
CA VAL A 454 -17.64 -12.86 17.89
C VAL A 454 -18.03 -11.45 17.44
N ILE A 455 -17.04 -10.56 17.37
CA ILE A 455 -17.12 -9.25 16.73
C ILE A 455 -16.18 -9.28 15.53
N ALA A 456 -16.67 -9.03 14.32
CA ALA A 456 -15.82 -8.80 13.14
C ALA A 456 -15.77 -7.31 12.82
N LEU A 457 -14.59 -6.82 12.46
CA LEU A 457 -14.35 -5.42 12.11
C LEU A 457 -14.06 -5.30 10.61
N VAL A 458 -14.50 -4.22 9.97
CA VAL A 458 -14.13 -3.89 8.59
C VAL A 458 -14.19 -2.37 8.37
N GLY A 459 -13.41 -1.82 7.43
CA GLY A 459 -13.60 -0.45 6.93
C GLY A 459 -14.66 -0.38 5.83
N ASP A 460 -15.17 0.81 5.52
CA ASP A 460 -16.10 0.99 4.39
C ASP A 460 -15.46 0.62 3.03
N SER A 461 -14.23 1.06 2.77
CA SER A 461 -13.52 0.71 1.53
C SER A 461 -13.33 -0.80 1.39
N THR A 462 -12.93 -1.47 2.47
CA THR A 462 -12.72 -2.92 2.51
C THR A 462 -14.05 -3.67 2.36
N PHE A 463 -15.14 -3.14 2.90
CA PHE A 463 -16.47 -3.69 2.71
C PHE A 463 -16.91 -3.68 1.23
N TYR A 464 -16.68 -2.57 0.51
CA TYR A 464 -17.00 -2.50 -0.92
C TYR A 464 -16.09 -3.36 -1.79
N HIS A 465 -14.83 -3.57 -1.37
CA HIS A 465 -13.85 -4.35 -2.11
C HIS A 465 -14.24 -5.82 -2.27
N SER A 466 -14.52 -6.50 -1.16
CA SER A 466 -14.94 -7.91 -1.15
C SER A 466 -15.83 -8.28 0.04
N GLY A 467 -16.30 -7.31 0.83
CA GLY A 467 -17.12 -7.57 2.01
C GLY A 467 -18.59 -7.84 1.70
N ILE A 468 -19.11 -7.32 0.59
CA ILE A 468 -20.47 -7.61 0.14
C ILE A 468 -20.72 -9.13 -0.01
N PRO A 469 -19.92 -9.89 -0.81
CA PRO A 469 -20.13 -11.33 -0.93
C PRO A 469 -19.86 -12.08 0.38
N VAL A 470 -18.89 -11.63 1.20
CA VAL A 470 -18.59 -12.27 2.49
C VAL A 470 -19.74 -12.09 3.49
N LEU A 471 -20.35 -10.90 3.53
CA LEU A 471 -21.54 -10.64 4.34
C LEU A 471 -22.72 -11.48 3.89
N LEU A 472 -22.97 -11.56 2.57
CA LEU A 472 -24.01 -12.42 2.02
C LEU A 472 -23.82 -13.88 2.44
N ASN A 473 -22.58 -14.39 2.39
CA ASN A 473 -22.26 -15.74 2.84
C ASN A 473 -22.54 -15.96 4.33
N ALA A 474 -22.17 -15.00 5.19
CA ALA A 474 -22.43 -15.11 6.62
C ALA A 474 -23.93 -15.15 6.96
N ILE A 475 -24.74 -14.38 6.21
CA ILE A 475 -26.20 -14.38 6.34
C ILE A 475 -26.78 -15.74 5.92
N GLN A 476 -26.39 -16.24 4.75
CA GLN A 476 -26.89 -17.52 4.22
C GLN A 476 -26.53 -18.70 5.13
N ASN A 477 -25.37 -18.66 5.79
CA ASN A 477 -24.92 -19.70 6.70
C ASN A 477 -25.40 -19.52 8.16
N GLY A 478 -26.26 -18.55 8.44
CA GLY A 478 -26.84 -18.35 9.77
C GLY A 478 -25.83 -18.05 10.87
N ALA A 479 -24.76 -17.32 10.54
CA ALA A 479 -23.72 -16.93 11.50
C ALA A 479 -24.30 -16.06 12.64
N ASP A 480 -23.76 -16.21 13.86
CA ASP A 480 -24.14 -15.38 15.03
C ASP A 480 -23.02 -14.41 15.40
N ILE A 481 -22.92 -13.30 14.67
CA ILE A 481 -21.77 -12.38 14.72
C ILE A 481 -22.21 -10.92 14.72
N LEU A 482 -21.48 -10.08 15.47
CA LEU A 482 -21.60 -8.63 15.37
C LEU A 482 -20.55 -8.10 14.38
N TYR A 483 -20.99 -7.57 13.25
CA TYR A 483 -20.12 -6.95 12.26
C TYR A 483 -20.14 -5.43 12.40
N ILE A 484 -18.97 -4.83 12.68
CA ILE A 484 -18.84 -3.38 12.85
C ILE A 484 -18.11 -2.82 11.62
N ILE A 485 -18.81 -1.98 10.86
CA ILE A 485 -18.24 -1.27 9.70
C ILE A 485 -17.79 0.12 10.14
N LEU A 486 -16.50 0.38 10.05
CA LEU A 486 -15.88 1.66 10.39
C LEU A 486 -15.86 2.56 9.14
N ASP A 487 -16.96 3.27 8.91
CA ASP A 487 -17.16 4.17 7.77
C ASP A 487 -16.54 5.55 8.07
N ASN A 488 -15.32 5.74 7.55
CA ASN A 488 -14.66 7.05 7.54
C ASN A 488 -14.77 7.78 6.20
N SER A 489 -15.47 7.17 5.24
CA SER A 489 -15.77 7.68 3.90
C SER A 489 -14.55 7.88 2.99
N TRP A 490 -13.41 7.27 3.31
CA TRP A 490 -12.15 7.38 2.56
C TRP A 490 -11.29 6.11 2.67
N THR A 491 -10.60 5.72 1.59
CA THR A 491 -9.52 4.71 1.69
C THR A 491 -8.28 5.36 2.31
N ALA A 492 -8.32 5.57 3.63
CA ALA A 492 -7.45 6.54 4.31
C ALA A 492 -5.96 6.14 4.39
N MET A 493 -5.66 4.88 4.70
CA MET A 493 -4.28 4.44 4.95
C MET A 493 -3.38 4.50 3.71
N THR A 494 -3.93 4.30 2.51
CA THR A 494 -3.16 4.14 1.26
C THR A 494 -3.17 5.39 0.37
N GLY A 495 -3.59 6.54 0.90
CA GLY A 495 -3.55 7.83 0.19
C GLY A 495 -4.83 8.68 0.29
N HIS A 496 -5.85 8.23 1.01
CA HIS A 496 -7.13 8.91 1.18
C HIS A 496 -7.89 9.08 -0.14
N GLN A 497 -7.99 8.00 -0.91
CA GLN A 497 -8.79 7.94 -2.12
C GLN A 497 -10.29 7.85 -1.77
N LYS A 498 -11.14 8.28 -2.70
CA LYS A 498 -12.60 8.28 -2.52
C LYS A 498 -13.15 6.86 -2.49
N THR A 499 -14.19 6.65 -1.70
CA THR A 499 -15.00 5.43 -1.63
C THR A 499 -16.43 5.73 -2.12
N PRO A 500 -17.26 4.72 -2.40
CA PRO A 500 -18.68 4.92 -2.67
C PRO A 500 -19.46 5.68 -1.59
N SER A 501 -18.96 5.75 -0.34
CA SER A 501 -19.54 6.52 0.77
C SER A 501 -19.01 7.96 0.86
N THR A 502 -17.99 8.36 0.08
CA THR A 502 -17.48 9.74 0.10
C THR A 502 -18.55 10.73 -0.35
N GLN A 503 -19.02 11.58 0.56
CA GLN A 503 -20.08 12.55 0.28
C GLN A 503 -19.58 13.80 -0.45
N LYS A 504 -18.43 14.31 -0.03
CA LYS A 504 -17.83 15.55 -0.55
C LYS A 504 -16.35 15.32 -0.79
N ASP A 505 -15.86 15.87 -1.89
CA ASP A 505 -14.43 15.90 -2.20
C ASP A 505 -13.69 16.94 -1.32
N ILE A 506 -12.36 16.94 -1.40
CA ILE A 506 -11.49 17.80 -0.62
C ILE A 506 -11.71 19.31 -0.91
N ASP A 507 -12.23 19.65 -2.09
CA ASP A 507 -12.59 21.02 -2.47
C ASP A 507 -14.01 21.44 -2.02
N GLY A 508 -14.75 20.51 -1.40
CA GLY A 508 -16.12 20.67 -0.91
C GLY A 508 -17.21 20.29 -1.91
N LYS A 509 -16.88 19.92 -3.15
CA LYS A 509 -17.89 19.51 -4.14
C LYS A 509 -18.55 18.19 -3.76
N PRO A 510 -19.88 18.06 -3.91
CA PRO A 510 -20.56 16.80 -3.67
C PRO A 510 -20.13 15.74 -4.69
N SER A 511 -20.01 14.49 -4.25
CA SER A 511 -19.81 13.35 -5.14
C SER A 511 -21.06 13.11 -6.00
N ALA A 512 -20.86 12.72 -7.27
CA ALA A 512 -21.94 12.55 -8.23
C ALA A 512 -22.94 11.45 -7.81
N ASN A 513 -22.43 10.32 -7.28
CA ASN A 513 -23.23 9.21 -6.79
C ASN A 513 -22.68 8.77 -5.42
N VAL A 514 -23.50 8.90 -4.37
CA VAL A 514 -23.15 8.46 -3.01
C VAL A 514 -24.03 7.30 -2.64
N LEU A 515 -23.42 6.17 -2.28
CA LEU A 515 -24.16 4.97 -1.89
C LEU A 515 -24.58 5.07 -0.41
N ASN A 516 -25.86 4.77 -0.14
CA ASN A 516 -26.33 4.61 1.23
C ASN A 516 -26.00 3.22 1.76
N LEU A 517 -24.90 3.13 2.52
CA LEU A 517 -24.40 1.88 3.09
C LEU A 517 -25.46 1.13 3.93
N LYS A 518 -26.27 1.87 4.70
CA LYS A 518 -27.32 1.26 5.54
C LYS A 518 -28.39 0.57 4.70
N ASP A 519 -28.80 1.18 3.61
CA ASP A 519 -29.84 0.62 2.72
C ASP A 519 -29.28 -0.56 1.91
N LEU A 520 -28.02 -0.48 1.47
CA LEU A 520 -27.32 -1.62 0.86
C LEU A 520 -27.30 -2.83 1.80
N ILE A 521 -26.86 -2.66 3.05
CA ILE A 521 -26.77 -3.77 4.03
C ILE A 521 -28.14 -4.37 4.32
N LYS A 522 -29.19 -3.56 4.40
CA LYS A 522 -30.57 -4.06 4.53
C LYS A 522 -30.98 -4.89 3.31
N SER A 523 -30.64 -4.44 2.10
CA SER A 523 -30.96 -5.15 0.86
C SER A 523 -30.29 -6.52 0.77
N LEU A 524 -29.15 -6.70 1.46
CA LEU A 524 -28.46 -7.99 1.58
C LEU A 524 -29.13 -8.97 2.57
N GLY A 525 -30.14 -8.54 3.34
CA GLY A 525 -30.92 -9.38 4.24
C GLY A 525 -30.67 -9.18 5.74
N VAL A 526 -29.87 -8.19 6.15
CA VAL A 526 -29.62 -7.91 7.58
C VAL A 526 -30.76 -7.07 8.17
N SER A 527 -31.45 -7.61 9.18
CA SER A 527 -32.54 -6.92 9.89
C SER A 527 -32.03 -5.92 10.94
N TYR A 528 -30.93 -6.24 11.64
CA TYR A 528 -30.32 -5.39 12.64
C TYR A 528 -29.23 -4.51 12.01
N VAL A 529 -29.57 -3.27 11.66
CA VAL A 529 -28.61 -2.29 11.13
C VAL A 529 -28.72 -0.95 11.88
N LYS A 530 -27.66 -0.57 12.60
CA LYS A 530 -27.56 0.72 13.31
C LYS A 530 -26.41 1.54 12.72
N SER A 531 -26.56 2.86 12.66
CA SER A 531 -25.50 3.79 12.24
C SER A 531 -25.42 4.93 13.26
N LEU A 532 -24.22 5.16 13.79
CA LEU A 532 -23.96 6.05 14.92
C LEU A 532 -22.59 6.69 14.77
N ASP A 533 -22.42 7.89 15.33
CA ASP A 533 -21.10 8.50 15.50
C ASP A 533 -20.38 7.80 16.66
N PRO A 534 -19.20 7.18 16.44
CA PRO A 534 -18.44 6.52 17.50
C PRO A 534 -17.92 7.49 18.57
N ASN A 535 -17.83 8.79 18.30
CA ASN A 535 -17.44 9.78 19.30
C ASN A 535 -18.51 9.98 20.37
N SER A 536 -19.75 9.54 20.17
CA SER A 536 -20.76 9.42 21.24
C SER A 536 -20.51 8.15 22.05
N VAL A 537 -19.38 8.13 22.75
CA VAL A 537 -18.74 6.92 23.31
C VAL A 537 -19.69 6.09 24.18
N LYS A 538 -20.43 6.73 25.08
CA LYS A 538 -21.34 6.04 26.01
C LYS A 538 -22.48 5.35 25.25
N ARG A 539 -23.07 6.07 24.28
CA ARG A 539 -24.15 5.55 23.42
C ARG A 539 -23.64 4.42 22.54
N PHE A 540 -22.46 4.57 21.96
CA PHE A 540 -21.86 3.57 21.07
C PHE A 540 -21.53 2.27 21.82
N ALA A 541 -20.91 2.36 23.02
CA ALA A 541 -20.64 1.20 23.87
C ALA A 541 -21.93 0.48 24.32
N SER A 542 -22.96 1.24 24.68
CA SER A 542 -24.28 0.67 25.00
C SER A 542 -24.90 -0.08 23.82
N GLN A 543 -24.79 0.46 22.60
CA GLN A 543 -25.29 -0.19 21.39
C GLN A 543 -24.56 -1.51 21.10
N ILE A 544 -23.24 -1.57 21.29
CA ILE A 544 -22.46 -2.80 21.14
C ILE A 544 -22.94 -3.86 22.14
N LYS A 545 -23.08 -3.51 23.42
CA LYS A 545 -23.59 -4.42 24.46
C LYS A 545 -24.99 -4.95 24.14
N SER A 546 -25.86 -4.12 23.58
CA SER A 546 -27.18 -4.55 23.12
C SER A 546 -27.08 -5.50 21.93
N ALA A 547 -26.28 -5.18 20.91
CA ALA A 547 -26.16 -6.00 19.71
C ALA A 547 -25.56 -7.39 19.97
N LEU A 548 -24.66 -7.52 20.94
CA LEU A 548 -24.07 -8.82 21.33
C LEU A 548 -25.09 -9.81 21.94
N LYS A 549 -26.24 -9.31 22.42
CA LYS A 549 -27.32 -10.13 22.98
C LYS A 549 -28.29 -10.64 21.92
N GLU A 550 -28.35 -9.97 20.77
CA GLU A 550 -29.22 -10.37 19.67
C GLU A 550 -28.62 -11.55 18.87
N PRO A 551 -29.45 -12.49 18.39
CA PRO A 551 -28.99 -13.60 17.56
C PRO A 551 -28.76 -13.19 16.10
N GLY A 552 -28.00 -14.00 15.37
CA GLY A 552 -27.80 -13.88 13.92
C GLY A 552 -26.72 -12.86 13.53
N VAL A 553 -26.75 -12.39 12.28
CA VAL A 553 -25.82 -11.36 11.81
C VAL A 553 -26.36 -9.98 12.19
N LYS A 554 -25.60 -9.22 12.98
CA LYS A 554 -25.92 -7.83 13.35
C LYS A 554 -24.89 -6.89 12.75
N VAL A 555 -25.32 -5.72 12.27
CA VAL A 555 -24.40 -4.70 11.73
C VAL A 555 -24.51 -3.36 12.46
N ILE A 556 -23.37 -2.83 12.91
CA ILE A 556 -23.21 -1.46 13.40
C ILE A 556 -22.26 -0.70 12.47
N ILE A 557 -22.71 0.43 11.93
CA ILE A 557 -21.91 1.35 11.13
C ILE A 557 -21.41 2.48 12.05
N ALA A 558 -20.12 2.48 12.36
CA ALA A 558 -19.44 3.58 13.03
C ALA A 558 -19.12 4.67 11.99
N LYS A 559 -20.02 5.64 11.84
CA LYS A 559 -19.99 6.62 10.75
C LYS A 559 -19.41 7.95 11.22
N ARG A 560 -18.20 8.28 10.79
CA ARG A 560 -17.56 9.59 11.01
C ARG A 560 -16.38 9.79 10.06
N GLU A 561 -16.36 10.92 9.34
CA GLU A 561 -15.32 11.27 8.36
C GLU A 561 -13.90 11.15 8.94
N CYS A 562 -12.94 10.74 8.09
CA CYS A 562 -11.51 10.80 8.41
C CYS A 562 -11.11 12.23 8.86
N ILE A 563 -10.58 12.35 10.09
CA ILE A 563 -10.21 13.64 10.69
C ILE A 563 -9.19 14.43 9.84
N LEU A 564 -8.29 13.73 9.14
CA LEU A 564 -7.29 14.37 8.28
C LEU A 564 -7.93 14.98 7.02
N GLN A 565 -8.94 14.32 6.45
CA GLN A 565 -9.66 14.83 5.28
C GLN A 565 -10.61 15.96 5.65
N GLU A 566 -11.30 15.83 6.78
CA GLU A 566 -12.09 16.91 7.35
C GLU A 566 -11.23 18.17 7.56
N ALA A 567 -10.06 18.04 8.20
CA ALA A 567 -9.13 19.14 8.44
C ALA A 567 -8.62 19.77 7.13
N ARG A 568 -8.26 18.96 6.12
CA ARG A 568 -7.83 19.45 4.80
C ARG A 568 -8.94 20.22 4.09
N ARG A 569 -10.16 19.66 4.07
CA ARG A 569 -11.35 20.26 3.47
C ARG A 569 -11.67 21.60 4.14
N ASN A 570 -11.72 21.63 5.48
CA ASN A 570 -12.00 22.85 6.23
C ASN A 570 -10.91 23.92 6.02
N LYS A 571 -9.63 23.54 5.94
CA LYS A 571 -8.55 24.49 5.63
C LYS A 571 -8.71 25.13 4.24
N ILE A 572 -9.13 24.37 3.23
CA ILE A 572 -9.38 24.90 1.87
C ILE A 572 -10.59 25.83 1.87
N LEU A 573 -11.67 25.42 2.54
CA LEU A 573 -12.90 26.22 2.64
C LEU A 573 -12.65 27.53 3.41
N ASN A 574 -11.95 27.48 4.54
CA ASN A 574 -11.64 28.67 5.34
C ASN A 574 -10.72 29.66 4.59
N LYS A 575 -9.80 29.17 3.73
CA LYS A 575 -9.04 30.05 2.82
C LYS A 575 -9.92 30.76 1.79
N LYS A 576 -10.97 30.10 1.29
CA LYS A 576 -11.94 30.69 0.36
C LYS A 576 -12.87 31.70 1.07
N VAL A 577 -13.12 31.52 2.35
CA VAL A 577 -13.97 32.38 3.20
C VAL A 577 -13.14 33.41 3.97
N SER A 578 -12.10 33.97 3.33
CA SER A 578 -11.19 34.99 3.88
C SER A 578 -11.87 36.37 4.08
N GLY A 579 -12.96 36.37 4.84
CA GLY A 579 -13.74 37.55 5.25
C GLY A 579 -14.57 37.35 6.53
N LEU A 580 -14.65 36.13 7.09
CA LEU A 580 -15.30 35.88 8.38
C LEU A 580 -14.23 35.70 9.46
N THR A 581 -14.07 36.72 10.30
CA THR A 581 -13.32 36.63 11.55
C THR A 581 -14.08 35.72 12.51
N GLU A 582 -13.67 34.47 12.68
CA GLU A 582 -14.12 33.66 13.83
C GLU A 582 -13.69 34.38 15.11
N THR A 583 -14.66 34.77 15.94
CA THR A 583 -14.45 35.60 17.14
C THR A 583 -14.29 34.78 18.41
N GLY A 584 -14.21 33.45 18.34
CA GLY A 584 -14.04 32.60 19.50
C GLY A 584 -13.33 31.30 19.13
N GLU A 585 -12.29 30.98 19.89
CA GLU A 585 -11.64 29.67 19.87
C GLU A 585 -11.99 28.91 21.14
N SER A 586 -11.93 27.58 21.08
CA SER A 586 -12.15 26.73 22.25
C SER A 586 -11.04 25.72 22.42
N LEU A 587 -10.68 25.40 23.65
CA LEU A 587 -9.68 24.37 23.96
C LEU A 587 -10.20 23.44 25.06
N TYR A 588 -9.63 22.25 25.12
CA TYR A 588 -9.84 21.34 26.25
C TYR A 588 -8.67 21.44 27.22
N GLU A 589 -8.96 21.57 28.51
CA GLU A 589 -7.98 21.67 29.58
C GLU A 589 -8.29 20.65 30.69
N ILE A 590 -7.25 20.06 31.28
CA ILE A 590 -7.35 19.21 32.48
C ILE A 590 -7.18 20.08 33.73
N GLN A 591 -8.22 20.17 34.56
CA GLN A 591 -8.16 20.79 35.87
C GLN A 591 -7.35 19.90 36.83
N LYS A 592 -6.12 20.33 37.17
CA LYS A 592 -5.22 19.62 38.09
C LYS A 592 -5.91 19.22 39.40
N SER A 593 -6.70 20.13 39.98
CA SER A 593 -7.40 19.91 41.26
C SER A 593 -8.47 18.81 41.24
N ARG A 594 -8.98 18.41 40.06
CA ARG A 594 -10.02 17.37 39.92
C ARG A 594 -9.47 16.08 39.30
N CYS A 595 -8.29 16.14 38.68
CA CYS A 595 -7.72 15.01 37.99
C CYS A 595 -7.10 14.03 38.99
N VAL A 596 -7.76 12.88 39.18
CA VAL A 596 -7.25 11.78 40.04
C VAL A 596 -6.34 10.80 39.30
N LYS A 597 -5.89 11.15 38.08
CA LYS A 597 -5.06 10.28 37.22
C LYS A 597 -5.60 8.85 37.03
N CYS A 598 -6.92 8.74 36.82
CA CYS A 598 -7.63 7.46 36.60
C CYS A 598 -7.24 6.70 35.31
N ASN A 599 -6.28 7.20 34.51
CA ASN A 599 -5.79 6.58 33.28
C ASN A 599 -6.83 6.37 32.14
N GLU A 600 -8.10 6.74 32.31
CA GLU A 600 -9.15 6.54 31.28
C GLU A 600 -8.84 7.29 29.96
N CYS A 601 -8.40 8.55 30.05
CA CYS A 601 -8.05 9.35 28.87
C CYS A 601 -6.63 9.11 28.35
N PHE A 602 -5.71 8.70 29.22
CA PHE A 602 -4.28 8.61 28.94
C PHE A 602 -3.83 7.19 28.56
N VAL A 603 -4.38 6.14 29.18
CA VAL A 603 -4.03 4.73 28.92
C VAL A 603 -5.11 4.04 28.08
N GLU A 604 -6.38 4.08 28.50
CA GLU A 604 -7.44 3.32 27.82
C GLU A 604 -7.84 3.96 26.48
N LEU A 605 -8.08 5.28 26.46
CA LEU A 605 -8.28 6.02 25.22
C LEU A 605 -6.96 6.26 24.47
N ALA A 606 -5.84 6.39 25.20
CA ALA A 606 -4.48 6.60 24.69
C ALA A 606 -4.26 7.85 23.85
N CYS A 607 -4.99 8.95 24.13
CA CYS A 607 -4.96 10.15 23.28
C CYS A 607 -3.55 10.78 23.20
N PRO A 608 -2.92 10.89 22.01
CA PRO A 608 -1.55 11.41 21.88
C PRO A 608 -1.42 12.90 22.24
N ALA A 609 -2.53 13.64 22.23
CA ALA A 609 -2.54 15.03 22.68
C ALA A 609 -2.50 15.17 24.21
N ILE A 610 -2.61 14.06 24.97
CA ILE A 610 -2.49 14.07 26.42
C ILE A 610 -1.10 13.57 26.78
N ILE A 611 -0.28 14.45 27.35
CA ILE A 611 1.10 14.16 27.73
C ILE A 611 1.29 14.24 29.24
N LEU A 612 2.34 13.58 29.74
CA LEU A 612 2.81 13.71 31.11
C LEU A 612 3.74 14.94 31.21
N LYS A 613 3.46 15.82 32.17
CA LYS A 613 4.34 16.92 32.57
C LYS A 613 4.65 16.81 34.06
N LYS A 614 5.80 17.35 34.46
CA LYS A 614 6.14 17.52 35.88
C LYS A 614 5.77 18.91 36.34
N ASP A 615 5.19 18.96 37.51
CA ASP A 615 4.92 20.21 38.23
C ASP A 615 6.22 20.71 38.85
N GLU A 616 6.64 21.94 38.56
CA GLU A 616 7.94 22.47 38.98
C GLU A 616 8.04 22.67 40.50
N GLU A 617 6.92 22.98 41.16
CA GLU A 617 6.87 23.21 42.61
C GLU A 617 6.78 21.90 43.39
N THR A 618 5.94 20.97 42.94
CA THR A 618 5.65 19.72 43.68
C THR A 618 6.45 18.52 43.19
N GLY A 619 7.08 18.60 42.01
CA GLY A 619 7.79 17.48 41.36
C GLY A 619 6.87 16.36 40.84
N ASN A 620 5.56 16.47 41.05
CA ASN A 620 4.60 15.43 40.72
C ASN A 620 4.22 15.45 39.23
N ASP A 621 4.01 14.26 38.68
CA ASP A 621 3.49 14.11 37.33
C ASP A 621 2.00 14.47 37.26
N TYR A 622 1.61 15.23 36.23
CA TYR A 622 0.23 15.55 35.89
C TYR A 622 -0.03 15.37 34.38
N TYR A 623 -1.28 15.12 34.03
CA TYR A 623 -1.71 15.08 32.62
C TYR A 623 -1.98 16.47 32.09
N TYR A 624 -1.49 16.73 30.89
CA TYR A 624 -1.64 17.99 30.19
C TYR A 624 -2.16 17.72 28.77
N ILE A 625 -3.24 18.40 28.38
CA ILE A 625 -3.70 18.39 26.99
C ILE A 625 -2.88 19.44 26.25
N ASP A 626 -2.10 19.02 25.26
CA ASP A 626 -1.35 19.93 24.39
C ASP A 626 -2.28 20.65 23.40
N PRO A 627 -2.49 21.97 23.53
CA PRO A 627 -3.37 22.74 22.64
C PRO A 627 -2.90 22.73 21.19
N ALA A 628 -1.59 22.65 20.94
CA ALA A 628 -1.03 22.64 19.59
C ALA A 628 -1.39 21.36 18.82
N SER A 629 -1.54 20.25 19.53
CA SER A 629 -1.86 18.95 18.95
C SER A 629 -3.36 18.62 18.99
N CYS A 630 -4.11 19.17 19.93
CA CYS A 630 -5.52 18.84 20.16
C CYS A 630 -6.44 19.33 19.04
N VAL A 631 -7.15 18.39 18.40
CA VAL A 631 -8.16 18.68 17.35
C VAL A 631 -9.59 18.82 17.89
N GLN A 632 -9.75 18.95 19.21
CA GLN A 632 -11.02 19.27 19.86
C GLN A 632 -12.16 18.25 19.60
N CYS A 633 -11.85 16.97 19.40
CA CYS A 633 -12.85 15.94 19.08
C CYS A 633 -13.84 15.62 20.23
N GLY A 634 -13.57 16.06 21.46
CA GLY A 634 -14.46 15.91 22.63
C GLY A 634 -14.49 14.52 23.29
N VAL A 635 -13.80 13.53 22.72
CA VAL A 635 -13.85 12.14 23.22
C VAL A 635 -13.30 12.02 24.65
N CYS A 636 -12.15 12.64 24.94
CA CYS A 636 -11.56 12.62 26.29
C CYS A 636 -12.45 13.32 27.32
N TYR A 637 -13.18 14.37 26.90
CA TYR A 637 -14.14 15.08 27.73
C TYR A 637 -15.34 14.18 28.10
N GLU A 638 -15.93 13.47 27.12
CA GLU A 638 -17.09 12.60 27.36
C GLU A 638 -16.79 11.43 28.32
N ILE A 639 -15.58 10.86 28.23
CA ILE A 639 -15.18 9.69 29.02
C ILE A 639 -14.63 10.04 30.41
N CYS A 640 -14.33 11.32 30.69
CA CYS A 640 -13.70 11.71 31.95
C CYS A 640 -14.65 11.46 33.14
N PRO A 641 -14.38 10.46 34.01
CA PRO A 641 -15.33 10.09 35.07
C PRO A 641 -15.49 11.19 36.14
N ASN A 642 -14.45 12.01 36.33
CA ASN A 642 -14.41 13.03 37.37
C ASN A 642 -14.70 14.45 36.86
N SER A 643 -15.10 14.60 35.59
CA SER A 643 -15.33 15.92 34.95
C SER A 643 -14.13 16.87 35.13
N ALA A 644 -12.92 16.30 35.12
CA ALA A 644 -11.68 17.06 35.26
C ALA A 644 -11.26 17.74 33.95
N ILE A 645 -11.77 17.27 32.80
CA ILE A 645 -11.56 17.91 31.51
C ILE A 645 -12.69 18.91 31.29
N ARG A 646 -12.36 20.16 30.95
CA ARG A 646 -13.32 21.22 30.63
C ARG A 646 -13.07 21.79 29.24
N LYS A 647 -14.13 22.27 28.58
CA LYS A 647 -14.04 23.11 27.39
C LYS A 647 -13.91 24.57 27.85
N VAL A 648 -12.84 25.24 27.47
CA VAL A 648 -12.58 26.66 27.73
C VAL A 648 -12.77 27.41 26.43
N GLU A 649 -13.60 28.45 26.42
CA GLU A 649 -13.82 29.31 25.27
C GLU A 649 -13.14 30.66 25.53
N PHE A 650 -12.46 31.21 24.53
CA PHE A 650 -11.80 32.51 24.63
C PHE A 650 -12.03 33.35 23.37
N ASP A 651 -12.28 34.63 23.60
CA ASP A 651 -12.49 35.63 22.54
C ASP A 651 -11.14 36.24 22.13
N LEU A 652 -10.72 35.94 20.91
CA LEU A 652 -9.48 36.47 20.33
C LEU A 652 -9.47 38.02 20.29
N LYS A 653 -10.62 38.70 20.29
CA LYS A 653 -10.68 40.17 20.29
C LYS A 653 -10.31 40.80 21.64
N ASN A 654 -10.50 40.10 22.75
CA ASN A 654 -10.24 40.66 24.08
C ASN A 654 -8.75 40.62 24.46
N GLU A 655 -8.00 39.60 24.04
CA GLU A 655 -6.54 39.56 24.31
C GLU A 655 -5.75 40.60 23.50
N PHE A 656 -6.16 40.88 22.25
CA PHE A 656 -5.52 41.95 21.47
C PHE A 656 -5.84 43.35 22.03
N LYS A 657 -6.99 43.57 22.66
CA LYS A 657 -7.29 44.82 23.39
C LYS A 657 -6.44 44.98 24.67
N LEU A 658 -6.21 43.89 25.40
CA LEU A 658 -5.39 43.89 26.62
C LEU A 658 -3.90 44.13 26.33
N LYS A 659 -3.37 43.58 25.22
CA LYS A 659 -2.00 43.90 24.79
C LYS A 659 -1.83 45.33 24.25
N LYS A 660 -2.87 45.90 23.63
CA LYS A 660 -2.84 47.30 23.16
C LYS A 660 -2.86 48.30 24.33
N SER A 661 -3.66 48.04 25.38
CA SER A 661 -3.69 48.91 26.56
C SER A 661 -2.43 48.82 27.43
N ALA A 662 -1.63 47.76 27.30
CA ALA A 662 -0.33 47.63 27.95
C ALA A 662 0.78 48.37 27.20
N TYR A 663 0.70 48.47 25.87
CA TYR A 663 1.63 49.26 25.05
C TYR A 663 1.30 50.75 25.02
N GLU A 664 0.05 51.16 25.26
CA GLU A 664 -0.35 52.58 25.37
C GLU A 664 -0.12 53.16 26.79
N LYS A 665 0.48 52.38 27.71
CA LYS A 665 0.85 52.80 29.07
C LYS A 665 2.37 52.73 29.36
N VAL A 666 3.21 52.56 28.33
CA VAL A 666 4.67 52.65 28.44
C VAL A 666 5.17 53.86 27.66
#